data_AF-A0A8X6F874-F1
#
_entry.id   AF-A0A8X6F874-F1
#
_cell.length_a   1.000
_cell.length_b   1.000
_cell.length_c   1.000
_cell.angle_alpha   90.00
_cell.angle_beta   90.00
_cell.angle_gamma   90.00
#
_symmetry.space_group_name_H-M   'P 1'
#
loop_
_entity.id
_entity.type
_entity.pdbx_description
1 polymer ?
#
loop_
_entity_poly.entity_id
_entity_poly.type
_entity_poly.pdbx_seq_one_letter_code
_entity_poly.pdbx_strand_id
1 'polypeptide(L)'
;AQIYMYGEKGLCTGTIEGERSERKTVLIEKQSAATVTFHAVPLEIRTFNLKVVALTNEGSDIVVKPLKVIAEGQPVEINQAVLLDPTNHQRRVQRDVSTPKFSDTIDESHKRQFSAITLTVPHNVVPGTESCEITAVGDQFGATVETAINEPDQLLKKPRGCGEQNMMYLAPTLYTMKYLKVKGKITPEIEDKGFSFIRHGYGNQLSFKKEDGSYAAFTDRDPSTWLTAFVVKIFCQASEFVHIDEHVMRSGVKWLLDHQQDDGSFVEDNPVFHAELVGGVQGRIPLTAFVLISLEECKCDVENLQLSKQRALAYLEVHLGDVNESLAVAIMAYALSLSDSRLKEEANNRLMFLSKYDKDVNTMHWGVDNTAEDIEATSYALLNQLLLNDMEKCNSIVNWLNNQRLQSGSFKSTQDTVIGLQALSEYAIRAQMPAINLVTNITSNNDMTFTKTLKFDEKNSHILQNVKVKKVGGMIFLSTAGHGVGSLSVKLRYNVFRPAEELCKFNVTVNVTEVKEERKDVPHIVNFKRMDYFDKILPQDLMRLSRKFEEPPEDYSFLNIIPRNRVAQNATVVAQRSKRTKRQDGKENSKLILKITICARYLGNKATGMSIVDAGIFSGFIADQEDLKKLKRDRIIERYETSSKGVIFYLEKIPTEEEYCFHFHVHKDYEVGNTQRSLVKVYDYYNPDETCTVFYSPTKNSALLRKICDGGVCQCAEGGCPPRKPFEIVKTFDNDEKEKGLINYFCNKFDYVWKGQFKREKNEGGFLKLSFVVDEVIKHGIESKELIEGDTRYLLLRDNCSPYLLEKTYLIMGKDGNKQINEEEQIGYRYLLDQTSAVYLWVSPKEAGRKGFQRLLNHVITRLKSDGCLE
;
A
#
# COMPACT_ATOMS: atom_id res chain seq x y z
N ALA A 1 16.78 31.32 -4.07
CA ALA A 1 16.51 30.90 -2.67
C ALA A 1 17.68 30.08 -2.13
N GLN A 2 17.88 30.06 -0.81
CA GLN A 2 18.73 29.11 -0.09
C GLN A 2 17.83 28.22 0.75
N ILE A 3 17.92 26.90 0.60
CA ILE A 3 16.98 25.94 1.20
C ILE A 3 17.77 24.89 1.98
N TYR A 4 17.33 24.59 3.21
CA TYR A 4 17.94 23.56 4.07
C TYR A 4 16.89 22.84 4.93
N MET A 5 17.29 21.74 5.54
CA MET A 5 16.47 20.89 6.43
C MET A 5 17.19 20.75 7.78
N TYR A 6 16.45 20.47 8.84
CA TYR A 6 17.02 20.09 10.15
C TYR A 6 17.12 18.58 10.29
N GLY A 7 18.18 18.10 10.95
CA GLY A 7 18.30 16.70 11.38
C GLY A 7 17.41 16.39 12.58
N GLU A 8 16.90 15.17 12.62
CA GLU A 8 15.97 14.64 13.63
C GLU A 8 16.49 13.27 14.09
N LYS A 9 16.39 12.97 15.39
CA LYS A 9 16.89 11.71 15.96
C LYS A 9 16.24 10.50 15.29
N GLY A 10 16.98 9.41 15.07
CA GLY A 10 16.44 8.21 14.43
C GLY A 10 16.10 8.36 12.94
N LEU A 11 16.43 9.49 12.30
CA LEU A 11 16.22 9.76 10.89
C LEU A 11 17.53 10.16 10.20
N CYS A 12 18.11 9.22 9.45
CA CYS A 12 19.32 9.41 8.66
C CYS A 12 19.07 10.43 7.53
N THR A 13 19.69 11.61 7.62
CA THR A 13 19.39 12.79 6.78
C THR A 13 20.64 13.53 6.30
N GLY A 14 21.83 12.95 6.52
CA GLY A 14 23.12 13.64 6.38
C GLY A 14 23.37 14.74 7.41
N THR A 15 22.54 14.82 8.46
CA THR A 15 22.58 15.86 9.51
C THR A 15 22.35 15.27 10.89
N ILE A 16 22.99 15.88 11.90
CA ILE A 16 22.82 15.55 13.32
C ILE A 16 21.51 16.19 13.84
N GLU A 17 20.93 15.58 14.88
CA GLU A 17 19.75 16.08 15.60
C GLU A 17 19.88 17.58 15.95
N GLY A 18 18.92 18.40 15.53
CA GLY A 18 18.89 19.83 15.79
C GLY A 18 19.84 20.69 14.92
N GLU A 19 20.81 20.08 14.23
CA GLU A 19 21.66 20.78 13.26
C GLU A 19 20.94 20.97 11.92
N ARG A 20 21.46 21.90 11.10
CA ARG A 20 20.93 22.22 9.76
C ARG A 20 21.83 21.69 8.66
N SER A 21 21.24 21.26 7.54
CA SER A 21 21.99 20.80 6.37
C SER A 21 22.72 21.92 5.64
N GLU A 22 23.59 21.53 4.69
CA GLU A 22 24.17 22.45 3.72
C GLU A 22 23.07 23.19 2.94
N ARG A 23 23.27 24.49 2.71
CA ARG A 23 22.27 25.34 2.05
C ARG A 23 22.26 25.09 0.55
N LYS A 24 21.28 24.34 0.07
CA LYS A 24 21.04 24.15 -1.36
C LYS A 24 20.56 25.47 -1.95
N THR A 25 21.38 26.09 -2.79
CA THR A 25 21.08 27.38 -3.42
C THR A 25 20.51 27.16 -4.81
N VAL A 26 19.35 27.75 -5.09
CA VAL A 26 18.59 27.54 -6.33
C VAL A 26 18.12 28.88 -6.88
N LEU A 27 18.34 29.09 -8.18
CA LEU A 27 17.73 30.17 -8.95
C LEU A 27 16.29 29.77 -9.29
N ILE A 28 15.34 30.70 -9.17
CA ILE A 28 13.94 30.51 -9.54
C ILE A 28 13.60 31.68 -10.45
N GLU A 29 13.02 31.41 -11.61
CA GLU A 29 12.66 32.44 -12.57
C GLU A 29 11.26 32.99 -12.30
N LYS A 30 10.91 34.11 -12.95
CA LYS A 30 9.59 34.72 -12.78
C LYS A 30 8.51 33.76 -13.30
N GLN A 31 7.52 33.47 -12.45
CA GLN A 31 6.39 32.57 -12.74
C GLN A 31 6.78 31.10 -13.01
N SER A 32 7.99 30.66 -12.61
CA SER A 32 8.38 29.24 -12.60
C SER A 32 8.52 28.68 -11.18
N ALA A 33 8.70 27.35 -11.08
CA ALA A 33 8.93 26.64 -9.84
C ALA A 33 10.20 25.78 -9.95
N ALA A 34 10.89 25.54 -8.83
CA ALA A 34 12.09 24.72 -8.78
C ALA A 34 12.06 23.74 -7.61
N THR A 35 12.42 22.49 -7.86
CA THR A 35 12.37 21.41 -6.87
C THR A 35 13.70 21.28 -6.12
N VAL A 36 13.65 21.21 -4.78
CA VAL A 36 14.78 20.81 -3.94
C VAL A 36 14.41 19.56 -3.15
N THR A 37 15.16 18.49 -3.37
CA THR A 37 14.99 17.21 -2.66
C THR A 37 15.94 17.10 -1.48
N PHE A 38 15.41 16.58 -0.38
CA PHE A 38 16.18 16.10 0.76
C PHE A 38 16.04 14.58 0.83
N HIS A 39 17.12 13.93 1.26
CA HIS A 39 17.17 12.49 1.44
C HIS A 39 17.00 12.20 2.93
N ALA A 40 16.16 11.22 3.23
CA ALA A 40 15.79 10.84 4.58
C ALA A 40 15.52 9.34 4.62
N VAL A 41 16.16 8.63 5.54
CA VAL A 41 15.99 7.19 5.78
C VAL A 41 15.73 6.96 7.27
N PRO A 42 14.60 6.36 7.66
CA PRO A 42 14.34 6.08 9.05
C PRO A 42 15.14 4.89 9.57
N LEU A 43 15.45 4.97 10.87
CA LEU A 43 16.12 3.93 11.66
C LEU A 43 15.20 3.40 12.79
N GLU A 44 14.13 4.15 13.13
CA GLU A 44 13.18 3.83 14.19
C GLU A 44 11.73 3.88 13.66
N ILE A 45 10.85 3.04 14.22
CA ILE A 45 9.42 3.01 13.88
C ILE A 45 8.68 4.07 14.73
N ARG A 46 8.70 5.33 14.29
CA ARG A 46 7.94 6.42 14.93
C ARG A 46 7.44 7.46 13.92
N THR A 47 6.73 8.47 14.40
CA THR A 47 6.41 9.66 13.59
C THR A 47 7.46 10.74 13.84
N PHE A 48 8.11 11.20 12.77
CA PHE A 48 9.17 12.21 12.79
C PHE A 48 8.64 13.54 12.24
N ASN A 49 9.11 14.68 12.72
CA ASN A 49 8.67 15.99 12.23
C ASN A 49 9.73 16.63 11.31
N LEU A 50 9.59 16.43 10.01
CA LEU A 50 10.49 16.99 9.00
C LEU A 50 10.36 18.51 8.94
N LYS A 51 11.41 19.25 9.32
CA LYS A 51 11.45 20.71 9.29
C LYS A 51 12.37 21.22 8.16
N VAL A 52 11.78 21.85 7.16
CA VAL A 52 12.48 22.46 6.00
C VAL A 52 12.33 23.98 6.08
N VAL A 53 13.40 24.71 5.76
CA VAL A 53 13.45 26.18 5.73
C VAL A 53 13.87 26.64 4.34
N ALA A 54 13.11 27.59 3.79
CA ALA A 54 13.45 28.29 2.55
C ALA A 54 13.72 29.78 2.86
N LEU A 55 14.85 30.30 2.37
CA LEU A 55 15.28 31.68 2.53
C LEU A 55 15.43 32.37 1.18
N THR A 56 15.02 33.63 1.12
CA THR A 56 15.23 34.55 0.01
C THR A 56 15.85 35.85 0.54
N ASN A 57 16.08 36.83 -0.34
CA ASN A 57 16.53 38.16 0.09
C ASN A 57 15.37 38.97 0.74
N GLU A 58 14.12 38.63 0.42
CA GLU A 58 12.91 39.34 0.88
C GLU A 58 12.28 38.73 2.15
N GLY A 59 12.64 37.50 2.51
CA GLY A 59 12.03 36.79 3.64
C GLY A 59 12.30 35.28 3.68
N SER A 60 11.65 34.60 4.62
CA SER A 60 11.81 33.17 4.90
C SER A 60 10.47 32.45 5.08
N ASP A 61 10.41 31.19 4.64
CA ASP A 61 9.31 30.25 4.89
C ASP A 61 9.83 29.00 5.63
N ILE A 62 8.98 28.38 6.45
CA ILE A 62 9.30 27.20 7.27
C ILE A 62 8.13 26.21 7.22
N VAL A 63 8.39 25.04 6.65
CA VAL A 63 7.42 23.94 6.57
C VAL A 63 7.81 22.83 7.54
N VAL A 64 6.88 22.43 8.39
CA VAL A 64 6.97 21.22 9.22
C VAL A 64 5.96 20.19 8.73
N LYS A 65 6.38 18.94 8.48
CA LYS A 65 5.48 17.84 8.12
C LYS A 65 5.77 16.56 8.91
N PRO A 66 4.73 15.85 9.39
CA PRO A 66 4.90 14.54 10.01
C PRO A 66 5.20 13.48 8.94
N LEU A 67 6.29 12.74 9.15
CA LEU A 67 6.63 11.51 8.45
C LEU A 67 6.31 10.34 9.39
N LYS A 68 5.16 9.69 9.17
CA LYS A 68 4.79 8.46 9.88
C LYS A 68 5.56 7.29 9.26
N VAL A 69 6.47 6.70 10.02
CA VAL A 69 7.18 5.49 9.61
C VAL A 69 6.43 4.27 10.12
N ILE A 70 6.31 3.27 9.26
CA ILE A 70 5.76 1.95 9.57
C ILE A 70 6.90 0.94 9.68
N ALA A 71 6.62 -0.21 10.28
CA ALA A 71 7.57 -1.31 10.38
C ALA A 71 8.01 -1.81 8.99
N GLU A 72 9.26 -2.25 8.87
CA GLU A 72 9.75 -2.99 7.70
C GLU A 72 9.15 -4.42 7.69
N GLY A 73 9.28 -5.15 6.56
CA GLY A 73 8.69 -6.49 6.40
C GLY A 73 7.20 -6.52 6.02
N GLN A 74 6.69 -7.71 5.72
CA GLN A 74 5.26 -7.94 5.40
C GLN A 74 4.44 -8.03 6.70
N PRO A 75 3.36 -7.23 6.89
CA PRO A 75 2.47 -7.43 8.02
C PRO A 75 1.72 -8.76 7.88
N VAL A 76 1.69 -9.54 8.96
CA VAL A 76 0.95 -10.79 9.10
C VAL A 76 -0.05 -10.63 10.23
N GLU A 77 -1.33 -10.89 9.94
CA GLU A 77 -2.40 -10.87 10.93
C GLU A 77 -2.98 -12.29 11.09
N ILE A 78 -2.88 -12.83 12.30
CA ILE A 78 -3.53 -14.09 12.70
C ILE A 78 -4.69 -13.73 13.62
N ASN A 79 -5.91 -14.10 13.24
CA ASN A 79 -7.11 -13.92 14.04
C ASN A 79 -7.62 -15.29 14.48
N GLN A 80 -7.76 -15.51 15.79
CA GLN A 80 -8.39 -16.72 16.35
C GLN A 80 -9.70 -16.32 17.02
N ALA A 81 -10.83 -16.77 16.47
CA ALA A 81 -12.14 -16.65 17.11
C ALA A 81 -12.36 -17.78 18.13
N VAL A 82 -13.12 -17.48 19.18
CA VAL A 82 -13.62 -18.41 20.20
C VAL A 82 -15.03 -17.96 20.58
N LEU A 83 -16.00 -18.88 20.56
CA LEU A 83 -17.33 -18.62 21.10
C LEU A 83 -17.34 -18.93 22.60
N LEU A 84 -17.90 -18.01 23.39
CA LEU A 84 -18.02 -18.12 24.84
C LEU A 84 -19.40 -18.69 25.19
N ASP A 85 -19.48 -19.98 25.48
CA ASP A 85 -20.72 -20.70 25.81
C ASP A 85 -20.48 -21.76 26.90
N PRO A 86 -20.34 -21.35 28.18
CA PRO A 86 -20.16 -22.27 29.30
C PRO A 86 -21.43 -23.08 29.63
N THR A 87 -22.51 -22.89 28.89
CA THR A 87 -23.81 -23.56 29.04
C THR A 87 -24.12 -24.57 27.94
N ASN A 88 -23.24 -24.73 26.95
CA ASN A 88 -23.45 -25.57 25.77
C ASN A 88 -24.80 -25.32 25.06
N HIS A 89 -25.22 -24.06 24.96
CA HIS A 89 -26.34 -23.64 24.11
C HIS A 89 -26.14 -24.05 22.65
N GLN A 90 -24.88 -24.14 22.18
CA GLN A 90 -24.53 -24.73 20.88
C GLN A 90 -24.86 -26.23 20.74
N ARG A 91 -25.20 -26.97 21.81
CA ARG A 91 -25.47 -28.42 21.81
C ARG A 91 -24.33 -29.28 21.22
N ARG A 92 -23.06 -28.93 21.49
CA ARG A 92 -21.92 -29.78 21.13
C ARG A 92 -22.00 -31.12 21.87
N VAL A 93 -21.66 -32.21 21.18
CA VAL A 93 -21.57 -33.56 21.76
C VAL A 93 -20.17 -33.79 22.33
N GLN A 94 -19.12 -33.44 21.57
CA GLN A 94 -17.75 -33.39 22.03
C GLN A 94 -17.52 -32.10 22.84
N ARG A 95 -17.32 -32.27 24.15
CA ARG A 95 -17.09 -31.18 25.11
C ARG A 95 -15.63 -30.76 25.19
N ASP A 96 -14.71 -31.64 24.80
CA ASP A 96 -13.26 -31.46 24.85
C ASP A 96 -12.68 -31.52 23.43
N VAL A 97 -12.40 -30.35 22.87
CA VAL A 97 -11.77 -30.19 21.54
C VAL A 97 -10.32 -29.77 21.76
N SER A 98 -9.36 -30.39 21.06
CA SER A 98 -7.94 -30.04 21.19
C SER A 98 -7.19 -30.14 19.87
N THR A 99 -6.44 -29.09 19.55
CA THR A 99 -5.60 -28.94 18.36
C THR A 99 -4.26 -28.31 18.76
N PRO A 100 -3.20 -28.37 17.94
CA PRO A 100 -1.89 -27.80 18.29
C PRO A 100 -1.87 -26.28 18.56
N LYS A 101 -2.92 -25.54 18.17
CA LYS A 101 -3.03 -24.08 18.37
C LYS A 101 -4.17 -23.65 19.29
N PHE A 102 -5.14 -24.53 19.56
CA PHE A 102 -6.36 -24.21 20.27
C PHE A 102 -6.94 -25.44 20.97
N SER A 103 -7.33 -25.31 22.24
CA SER A 103 -8.14 -26.30 22.95
C SER A 103 -9.33 -25.63 23.63
N ASP A 104 -10.43 -26.36 23.80
CA ASP A 104 -11.69 -25.88 24.38
C ASP A 104 -12.40 -27.03 25.13
N THR A 105 -12.71 -26.81 26.41
CA THR A 105 -13.34 -27.78 27.33
C THR A 105 -14.59 -27.15 27.94
N ILE A 106 -15.76 -27.77 27.79
CA ILE A 106 -17.05 -27.28 28.34
C ILE A 106 -17.56 -28.17 29.47
N ASP A 107 -17.47 -27.67 30.70
CA ASP A 107 -18.12 -28.23 31.89
C ASP A 107 -19.47 -27.54 32.15
N GLU A 108 -20.49 -28.03 31.45
CA GLU A 108 -21.90 -27.65 31.61
C GLU A 108 -22.39 -27.78 33.07
N SER A 109 -21.85 -28.73 33.84
CA SER A 109 -22.36 -29.05 35.20
C SER A 109 -22.01 -27.96 36.21
N HIS A 110 -20.81 -27.38 36.10
CA HIS A 110 -20.39 -26.20 36.86
C HIS A 110 -20.62 -24.89 36.10
N LYS A 111 -21.20 -24.95 34.89
CA LYS A 111 -21.37 -23.85 33.93
C LYS A 111 -20.06 -23.10 33.68
N ARG A 112 -19.06 -23.83 33.19
CA ARG A 112 -17.71 -23.34 32.88
C ARG A 112 -17.24 -23.78 31.51
N GLN A 113 -16.41 -22.94 30.91
CA GLN A 113 -15.64 -23.23 29.71
C GLN A 113 -14.18 -22.86 29.97
N PHE A 114 -13.26 -23.72 29.55
CA PHE A 114 -11.82 -23.52 29.64
C PHE A 114 -11.24 -23.63 28.23
N SER A 115 -10.68 -22.54 27.71
CA SER A 115 -10.07 -22.51 26.39
C SER A 115 -8.61 -22.05 26.46
N ALA A 116 -7.75 -22.58 25.61
CA ALA A 116 -6.35 -22.17 25.51
C ALA A 116 -5.98 -21.88 24.06
N ILE A 117 -5.19 -20.83 23.83
CA ILE A 117 -4.76 -20.37 22.49
C ILE A 117 -3.24 -20.23 22.48
N THR A 118 -2.56 -20.90 21.55
CA THR A 118 -1.11 -20.85 21.39
C THR A 118 -0.70 -19.69 20.47
N LEU A 119 -0.02 -18.70 21.03
CA LEU A 119 0.57 -17.58 20.29
C LEU A 119 1.93 -17.99 19.69
N THR A 120 1.92 -18.53 18.48
CA THR A 120 3.14 -18.85 17.71
C THR A 120 3.59 -17.63 16.90
N VAL A 121 4.78 -17.09 17.20
CA VAL A 121 5.47 -16.08 16.37
C VAL A 121 6.70 -16.75 15.73
N PRO A 122 6.94 -16.59 14.41
CA PRO A 122 8.04 -17.26 13.71
C PRO A 122 9.37 -16.54 13.90
N HIS A 123 10.49 -17.26 13.77
CA HIS A 123 11.84 -16.72 13.99
C HIS A 123 12.29 -15.63 13.01
N ASN A 124 11.63 -15.48 11.85
CA ASN A 124 11.88 -14.41 10.88
C ASN A 124 10.96 -13.17 11.07
N VAL A 125 10.37 -13.03 12.27
CA VAL A 125 9.67 -11.82 12.69
C VAL A 125 10.60 -10.60 12.73
N VAL A 126 10.05 -9.42 12.44
CA VAL A 126 10.73 -8.13 12.63
C VAL A 126 10.59 -7.73 14.11
N PRO A 127 11.68 -7.66 14.90
CA PRO A 127 11.57 -7.48 16.35
C PRO A 127 10.92 -6.14 16.74
N GLY A 128 10.01 -6.18 17.71
CA GLY A 128 9.26 -5.01 18.19
C GLY A 128 8.04 -4.66 17.35
N THR A 129 7.62 -5.53 16.44
CA THR A 129 6.38 -5.39 15.64
C THR A 129 5.24 -6.27 16.16
N GLU A 130 5.55 -7.16 17.09
CA GLU A 130 4.63 -8.09 17.72
C GLU A 130 3.62 -7.34 18.60
N SER A 131 2.34 -7.44 18.26
CA SER A 131 1.23 -6.93 19.06
C SER A 131 0.12 -7.96 19.12
N CYS A 132 -0.47 -8.12 20.30
CA CYS A 132 -1.58 -9.05 20.50
C CYS A 132 -2.70 -8.35 21.28
N GLU A 133 -3.89 -8.33 20.69
CA GLU A 133 -5.09 -7.70 21.25
C GLU A 133 -6.22 -8.71 21.32
N ILE A 134 -6.85 -8.80 22.49
CA ILE A 134 -7.99 -9.69 22.76
C ILE A 134 -9.24 -8.82 22.82
N THR A 135 -10.24 -9.13 22.02
CA THR A 135 -11.46 -8.34 21.87
C THR A 135 -12.66 -9.25 22.12
N ALA A 136 -13.48 -8.96 23.13
CA ALA A 136 -14.62 -9.80 23.47
C ALA A 136 -15.90 -9.01 23.77
N VAL A 137 -17.04 -9.62 23.44
CA VAL A 137 -18.38 -9.03 23.43
C VAL A 137 -19.43 -10.10 23.77
N GLY A 138 -20.48 -9.72 24.48
CA GLY A 138 -21.56 -10.60 24.95
C GLY A 138 -22.68 -10.81 23.92
N ASP A 139 -22.35 -10.87 22.63
CA ASP A 139 -23.28 -11.12 21.54
C ASP A 139 -22.57 -11.97 20.46
N GLN A 140 -23.25 -12.97 19.90
CA GLN A 140 -22.74 -13.81 18.81
C GLN A 140 -22.37 -12.99 17.55
N PHE A 141 -23.00 -11.83 17.36
CA PHE A 141 -22.80 -10.90 16.24
C PHE A 141 -22.06 -9.63 16.66
N GLY A 142 -21.64 -9.54 17.92
CA GLY A 142 -21.08 -8.31 18.50
C GLY A 142 -19.85 -7.79 17.78
N ALA A 143 -19.01 -8.66 17.18
CA ALA A 143 -17.85 -8.24 16.39
C ALA A 143 -18.21 -7.40 15.15
N THR A 144 -19.36 -7.68 14.53
CA THR A 144 -19.88 -6.92 13.39
C THR A 144 -20.44 -5.57 13.82
N VAL A 145 -21.19 -5.56 14.92
CA VAL A 145 -21.72 -4.33 15.56
C VAL A 145 -20.58 -3.41 15.99
N GLU A 146 -19.59 -4.00 16.67
CA GLU A 146 -18.39 -3.32 17.15
C GLU A 146 -17.60 -2.67 16.02
N THR A 147 -17.30 -3.43 14.97
CA THR A 147 -16.53 -2.91 13.83
C THR A 147 -17.30 -1.80 13.11
N ALA A 148 -18.64 -1.86 13.09
CA ALA A 148 -19.46 -0.77 12.56
C ALA A 148 -19.49 0.50 13.45
N ILE A 149 -19.23 0.38 14.75
CA ILE A 149 -19.21 1.51 15.71
C ILE A 149 -17.79 2.11 15.82
N ASN A 150 -16.80 1.30 16.19
CA ASN A 150 -15.48 1.75 16.65
C ASN A 150 -14.38 1.70 15.58
N GLU A 151 -14.48 0.80 14.60
CA GLU A 151 -13.61 0.78 13.42
C GLU A 151 -14.43 0.88 12.10
N PRO A 152 -15.35 1.88 11.99
CA PRO A 152 -16.38 1.92 10.95
C PRO A 152 -15.83 1.83 9.54
N ASP A 153 -14.62 2.36 9.30
CA ASP A 153 -13.99 2.37 7.98
C ASP A 153 -13.51 0.97 7.51
N GLN A 154 -13.67 -0.09 8.33
CA GLN A 154 -13.52 -1.49 7.90
C GLN A 154 -14.79 -2.06 7.24
N LEU A 155 -16.00 -1.80 7.79
CA LEU A 155 -17.29 -2.32 7.29
C LEU A 155 -18.14 -1.23 6.59
N LEU A 156 -18.39 -0.11 7.27
CA LEU A 156 -19.06 1.08 6.74
C LEU A 156 -18.10 1.88 5.84
N LYS A 157 -17.57 1.25 4.80
CA LYS A 157 -16.68 1.90 3.84
C LYS A 157 -17.49 2.84 2.94
N LYS A 158 -17.15 4.15 2.96
CA LYS A 158 -17.72 5.12 2.01
C LYS A 158 -17.53 4.61 0.57
N PRO A 159 -18.61 4.35 -0.20
CA PRO A 159 -18.51 3.84 -1.56
C PRO A 159 -17.76 4.78 -2.51
N ARG A 160 -16.96 4.19 -3.40
CA ARG A 160 -15.98 4.84 -4.31
C ARG A 160 -15.70 3.91 -5.50
N GLY A 161 -15.00 4.45 -6.50
CA GLY A 161 -14.45 3.66 -7.60
C GLY A 161 -15.45 3.44 -8.74
N CYS A 162 -15.22 2.39 -9.52
CA CYS A 162 -16.06 1.97 -10.64
C CYS A 162 -17.41 1.39 -10.17
N GLY A 163 -18.31 1.11 -11.10
CA GLY A 163 -19.66 0.57 -10.81
C GLY A 163 -19.67 -0.77 -10.06
N GLU A 164 -18.56 -1.51 -10.07
CA GLU A 164 -18.37 -2.74 -9.30
C GLU A 164 -17.87 -2.44 -7.87
N GLN A 165 -16.76 -1.70 -7.74
CA GLN A 165 -16.18 -1.30 -6.44
C GLN A 165 -17.15 -0.50 -5.57
N ASN A 166 -17.99 0.33 -6.20
CA ASN A 166 -19.00 1.09 -5.49
C ASN A 166 -20.03 0.17 -4.82
N MET A 167 -20.45 -0.90 -5.49
CA MET A 167 -21.37 -1.91 -4.95
C MET A 167 -20.70 -2.80 -3.89
N MET A 168 -19.42 -3.15 -4.09
CA MET A 168 -18.57 -3.87 -3.12
C MET A 168 -18.52 -3.20 -1.74
N TYR A 169 -18.58 -1.86 -1.67
CA TYR A 169 -18.62 -1.13 -0.40
C TYR A 169 -20.05 -0.77 0.05
N LEU A 170 -20.97 -0.53 -0.90
CA LEU A 170 -22.36 -0.19 -0.60
C LEU A 170 -23.14 -1.35 0.03
N ALA A 171 -22.96 -2.57 -0.48
CA ALA A 171 -23.73 -3.73 -0.01
C ALA A 171 -23.40 -4.13 1.45
N PRO A 172 -22.13 -4.28 1.89
CA PRO A 172 -21.82 -4.51 3.30
C PRO A 172 -22.32 -3.37 4.20
N THR A 173 -22.14 -2.12 3.77
CA THR A 173 -22.67 -0.94 4.48
C THR A 173 -24.18 -1.05 4.71
N LEU A 174 -24.95 -1.43 3.68
CA LEU A 174 -26.40 -1.59 3.78
C LEU A 174 -26.81 -2.70 4.76
N TYR A 175 -26.24 -3.90 4.65
CA TYR A 175 -26.61 -5.01 5.54
C TYR A 175 -26.19 -4.76 6.99
N THR A 176 -25.04 -4.10 7.23
CA THR A 176 -24.66 -3.62 8.56
C THR A 176 -25.67 -2.61 9.12
N MET A 177 -26.14 -1.64 8.33
CA MET A 177 -27.17 -0.68 8.78
C MET A 177 -28.53 -1.36 9.02
N LYS A 178 -28.91 -2.36 8.22
CA LYS A 178 -30.11 -3.20 8.44
C LYS A 178 -30.04 -3.91 9.78
N TYR A 179 -28.90 -4.55 10.08
CA TYR A 179 -28.65 -5.22 11.36
C TYR A 179 -28.81 -4.26 12.55
N LEU A 180 -28.08 -3.13 12.52
CA LEU A 180 -28.06 -2.16 13.62
C LEU A 180 -29.43 -1.54 13.89
N LYS A 181 -30.21 -1.28 12.84
CA LYS A 181 -31.59 -0.77 12.93
C LYS A 181 -32.51 -1.79 13.62
N VAL A 182 -32.47 -3.06 13.20
CA VAL A 182 -33.33 -4.12 13.78
C VAL A 182 -32.97 -4.44 15.24
N LYS A 183 -31.69 -4.38 15.62
CA LYS A 183 -31.27 -4.56 17.03
C LYS A 183 -31.48 -3.32 17.91
N GLY A 184 -31.95 -2.19 17.36
CA GLY A 184 -32.10 -0.93 18.11
C GLY A 184 -30.77 -0.38 18.62
N LYS A 185 -29.68 -0.60 17.87
CA LYS A 185 -28.30 -0.19 18.22
C LYS A 185 -27.74 0.93 17.33
N ILE A 186 -28.57 1.46 16.44
CA ILE A 186 -28.23 2.63 15.63
C ILE A 186 -28.19 3.89 16.53
N THR A 187 -27.08 4.63 16.50
CA THR A 187 -26.97 5.96 17.13
C THR A 187 -27.16 7.04 16.07
N PRO A 188 -27.55 8.28 16.40
CA PRO A 188 -27.74 9.33 15.41
C PRO A 188 -26.49 9.59 14.54
N GLU A 189 -25.29 9.51 15.13
CA GLU A 189 -24.02 9.67 14.40
C GLU A 189 -23.77 8.54 13.39
N ILE A 190 -24.09 7.29 13.76
CA ILE A 190 -23.97 6.13 12.87
C ILE A 190 -25.08 6.12 11.81
N GLU A 191 -26.28 6.60 12.16
CA GLU A 191 -27.39 6.81 11.23
C GLU A 191 -27.02 7.82 10.16
N ASP A 192 -26.55 9.02 10.54
CA ASP A 192 -26.11 10.03 9.59
C ASP A 192 -24.90 9.59 8.75
N LYS A 193 -23.87 8.96 9.37
CA LYS A 193 -22.70 8.45 8.62
C LYS A 193 -23.11 7.35 7.63
N GLY A 194 -23.85 6.35 8.10
CA GLY A 194 -24.29 5.21 7.29
C GLY A 194 -25.24 5.62 6.16
N PHE A 195 -26.26 6.43 6.46
CA PHE A 195 -27.20 6.91 5.44
C PHE A 195 -26.54 7.90 4.47
N SER A 196 -25.60 8.72 4.92
CA SER A 196 -24.78 9.53 4.01
C SER A 196 -23.91 8.68 3.08
N PHE A 197 -23.43 7.51 3.53
CA PHE A 197 -22.66 6.60 2.68
C PHE A 197 -23.55 5.85 1.70
N ILE A 198 -24.76 5.42 2.10
CA ILE A 198 -25.74 4.81 1.19
C ILE A 198 -26.20 5.83 0.11
N ARG A 199 -26.55 7.07 0.50
CA ARG A 199 -26.88 8.16 -0.45
C ARG A 199 -25.73 8.44 -1.43
N HIS A 200 -24.48 8.42 -0.94
CA HIS A 200 -23.31 8.65 -1.80
C HIS A 200 -23.04 7.48 -2.76
N GLY A 201 -23.20 6.24 -2.30
CA GLY A 201 -23.07 5.05 -3.14
C GLY A 201 -24.15 5.01 -4.23
N TYR A 202 -25.39 5.33 -3.90
CA TYR A 202 -26.47 5.51 -4.88
C TYR A 202 -26.10 6.57 -5.93
N GLY A 203 -25.75 7.79 -5.50
CA GLY A 203 -25.38 8.89 -6.40
C GLY A 203 -24.16 8.60 -7.27
N ASN A 204 -23.16 7.86 -6.76
CA ASN A 204 -22.02 7.43 -7.55
C ASN A 204 -22.44 6.37 -8.59
N GLN A 205 -23.24 5.37 -8.20
CA GLN A 205 -23.68 4.27 -9.07
C GLN A 205 -24.52 4.76 -10.27
N LEU A 206 -25.31 5.83 -10.10
CA LEU A 206 -26.05 6.45 -11.20
C LEU A 206 -25.14 6.91 -12.35
N SER A 207 -23.86 7.22 -12.08
CA SER A 207 -22.86 7.57 -13.11
C SER A 207 -22.50 6.39 -14.02
N PHE A 208 -22.83 5.16 -13.61
CA PHE A 208 -22.59 3.92 -14.35
C PHE A 208 -23.89 3.29 -14.90
N LYS A 209 -25.04 3.96 -14.71
CA LYS A 209 -26.32 3.61 -15.32
C LYS A 209 -26.32 4.03 -16.80
N LYS A 210 -26.79 3.15 -17.68
CA LYS A 210 -27.06 3.43 -19.10
C LYS A 210 -28.45 4.05 -19.28
N GLU A 211 -28.74 4.59 -20.46
CA GLU A 211 -30.04 5.23 -20.75
C GLU A 211 -31.21 4.23 -20.59
N ASP A 212 -31.02 2.99 -21.06
CA ASP A 212 -32.01 1.90 -21.07
C ASP A 212 -32.46 1.40 -19.68
N GLY A 213 -31.63 1.57 -18.64
CA GLY A 213 -31.90 1.02 -17.29
C GLY A 213 -30.73 0.23 -16.70
N SER A 214 -29.85 -0.29 -17.55
CA SER A 214 -28.78 -1.22 -17.19
C SER A 214 -27.58 -0.58 -16.51
N TYR A 215 -26.70 -1.40 -15.94
CA TYR A 215 -25.46 -0.98 -15.28
C TYR A 215 -24.24 -1.68 -15.88
N ALA A 216 -23.14 -0.93 -15.99
CA ALA A 216 -21.84 -1.41 -16.44
C ALA A 216 -20.75 -1.13 -15.40
N ALA A 217 -19.61 -1.81 -15.51
CA ALA A 217 -18.43 -1.55 -14.68
C ALA A 217 -17.91 -0.11 -14.85
N PHE A 218 -17.86 0.34 -16.10
CA PHE A 218 -17.37 1.65 -16.53
C PHE A 218 -18.32 2.24 -17.57
N THR A 219 -18.33 3.57 -17.70
CA THR A 219 -19.20 4.31 -18.63
C THR A 219 -19.09 3.86 -20.08
N ASP A 220 -17.89 3.45 -20.51
CA ASP A 220 -17.52 3.04 -21.86
C ASP A 220 -17.46 1.51 -22.10
N ARG A 221 -17.90 0.69 -21.12
CA ARG A 221 -18.13 -0.76 -21.29
C ARG A 221 -19.63 -1.05 -21.50
N ASP A 222 -19.95 -2.11 -22.22
CA ASP A 222 -21.32 -2.61 -22.35
C ASP A 222 -21.87 -3.16 -21.01
N PRO A 223 -23.21 -3.22 -20.82
CA PRO A 223 -23.81 -3.56 -19.52
C PRO A 223 -23.73 -5.05 -19.18
N SER A 224 -23.72 -5.32 -17.86
CA SER A 224 -23.70 -6.66 -17.27
C SER A 224 -25.07 -7.03 -16.72
N THR A 225 -25.54 -8.24 -17.03
CA THR A 225 -26.79 -8.81 -16.48
C THR A 225 -26.67 -9.01 -14.97
N TRP A 226 -25.57 -9.60 -14.52
CA TRP A 226 -25.30 -9.86 -13.11
C TRP A 226 -25.22 -8.57 -12.30
N LEU A 227 -24.49 -7.56 -12.79
CA LEU A 227 -24.33 -6.28 -12.08
C LEU A 227 -25.65 -5.52 -12.03
N THR A 228 -26.44 -5.54 -13.12
CA THR A 228 -27.76 -4.89 -13.15
C THR A 228 -28.70 -5.52 -12.11
N ALA A 229 -28.74 -6.85 -12.01
CA ALA A 229 -29.51 -7.55 -10.97
C ALA A 229 -29.03 -7.23 -9.54
N PHE A 230 -27.71 -7.21 -9.30
CA PHE A 230 -27.16 -6.88 -7.98
C PHE A 230 -27.43 -5.43 -7.57
N VAL A 231 -27.31 -4.47 -8.50
CA VAL A 231 -27.63 -3.06 -8.25
C VAL A 231 -29.12 -2.91 -7.93
N VAL A 232 -30.01 -3.55 -8.70
CA VAL A 232 -31.45 -3.58 -8.41
C VAL A 232 -31.73 -4.12 -7.01
N LYS A 233 -31.24 -5.32 -6.67
CA LYS A 233 -31.40 -5.94 -5.33
C LYS A 233 -31.00 -4.98 -4.21
N ILE A 234 -29.79 -4.42 -4.28
CA ILE A 234 -29.25 -3.54 -3.25
C ILE A 234 -30.02 -2.20 -3.18
N PHE A 235 -30.46 -1.64 -4.31
CA PHE A 235 -31.27 -0.42 -4.33
C PHE A 235 -32.66 -0.64 -3.71
N CYS A 236 -33.33 -1.74 -4.04
CA CYS A 236 -34.65 -2.05 -3.48
C CYS A 236 -34.55 -2.28 -1.96
N GLN A 237 -33.50 -2.95 -1.46
CA GLN A 237 -33.25 -3.04 -0.01
C GLN A 237 -32.81 -1.69 0.62
N ALA A 238 -32.10 -0.82 -0.10
CA ALA A 238 -31.69 0.51 0.39
C ALA A 238 -32.87 1.49 0.54
N SER A 239 -33.97 1.29 -0.19
CA SER A 239 -35.19 2.11 -0.10
C SER A 239 -35.82 2.13 1.31
N GLU A 240 -35.52 1.13 2.16
CA GLU A 240 -35.97 1.08 3.56
C GLU A 240 -35.18 2.02 4.51
N PHE A 241 -34.18 2.74 3.99
CA PHE A 241 -33.26 3.60 4.76
C PHE A 241 -33.08 5.00 4.15
N VAL A 242 -33.04 5.09 2.82
CA VAL A 242 -32.87 6.36 2.09
C VAL A 242 -33.83 6.43 0.92
N HIS A 243 -34.19 7.63 0.48
CA HIS A 243 -34.98 7.80 -0.73
C HIS A 243 -34.15 7.38 -1.95
N ILE A 244 -34.69 6.42 -2.72
CA ILE A 244 -34.21 5.94 -4.01
C ILE A 244 -35.31 6.23 -5.02
N ASP A 245 -34.97 6.78 -6.19
CA ASP A 245 -35.94 7.01 -7.27
C ASP A 245 -36.51 5.67 -7.77
N GLU A 246 -37.83 5.55 -7.74
CA GLU A 246 -38.54 4.36 -8.19
C GLU A 246 -38.38 4.12 -9.70
N HIS A 247 -38.27 5.19 -10.51
CA HIS A 247 -38.02 5.07 -11.93
C HIS A 247 -36.65 4.41 -12.22
N VAL A 248 -35.63 4.71 -11.41
CA VAL A 248 -34.31 4.07 -11.52
C VAL A 248 -34.43 2.56 -11.28
N MET A 249 -35.13 2.14 -10.22
CA MET A 249 -35.32 0.71 -9.90
C MET A 249 -36.17 0.01 -10.98
N ARG A 250 -37.32 0.60 -11.36
CA ARG A 250 -38.19 0.06 -12.42
C ARG A 250 -37.48 -0.07 -13.77
N SER A 251 -36.59 0.87 -14.13
CA SER A 251 -35.83 0.81 -15.39
C SER A 251 -34.83 -0.35 -15.43
N GLY A 252 -34.07 -0.58 -14.34
CA GLY A 252 -33.16 -1.72 -14.25
C GLY A 252 -33.89 -3.07 -14.22
N VAL A 253 -35.03 -3.15 -13.53
CA VAL A 253 -35.89 -4.34 -13.53
C VAL A 253 -36.43 -4.61 -14.93
N LYS A 254 -37.02 -3.61 -15.60
CA LYS A 254 -37.54 -3.77 -16.97
C LYS A 254 -36.45 -4.27 -17.92
N TRP A 255 -35.25 -3.67 -17.87
CA TRP A 255 -34.14 -4.09 -18.72
C TRP A 255 -33.81 -5.57 -18.53
N LEU A 256 -33.82 -6.09 -17.30
CA LEU A 256 -33.64 -7.52 -17.04
C LEU A 256 -34.76 -8.35 -17.69
N LEU A 257 -36.03 -7.95 -17.55
CA LEU A 257 -37.15 -8.68 -18.18
C LEU A 257 -37.01 -8.76 -19.71
N ASP A 258 -36.60 -7.65 -20.33
CA ASP A 258 -36.42 -7.51 -21.77
C ASP A 258 -35.20 -8.33 -22.29
N HIS A 259 -34.32 -8.83 -21.42
CA HIS A 259 -33.15 -9.67 -21.75
C HIS A 259 -33.28 -11.15 -21.29
N GLN A 260 -34.44 -11.56 -20.76
CA GLN A 260 -34.71 -12.96 -20.44
C GLN A 260 -34.78 -13.82 -21.71
N GLN A 261 -34.18 -15.00 -21.67
CA GLN A 261 -34.18 -15.95 -22.80
C GLN A 261 -35.53 -16.67 -22.94
N ASP A 262 -35.78 -17.26 -24.10
CA ASP A 262 -37.07 -17.92 -24.38
C ASP A 262 -37.36 -19.13 -23.49
N ASP A 263 -36.32 -19.83 -23.04
CA ASP A 263 -36.39 -20.94 -22.08
C ASP A 263 -36.62 -20.47 -20.63
N GLY A 264 -36.60 -19.16 -20.38
CA GLY A 264 -36.73 -18.54 -19.05
C GLY A 264 -35.40 -18.25 -18.35
N SER A 265 -34.26 -18.66 -18.93
CA SER A 265 -32.94 -18.41 -18.36
C SER A 265 -32.46 -16.96 -18.54
N PHE A 266 -31.43 -16.61 -17.78
CA PHE A 266 -30.63 -15.39 -17.98
C PHE A 266 -29.20 -15.74 -18.40
N VAL A 267 -28.60 -14.86 -19.20
CA VAL A 267 -27.23 -14.98 -19.73
C VAL A 267 -26.45 -13.72 -19.35
N GLU A 268 -25.14 -13.87 -19.15
CA GLU A 268 -24.21 -12.76 -18.96
C GLU A 268 -23.28 -12.67 -20.18
N ASP A 269 -23.43 -11.61 -20.95
CA ASP A 269 -22.64 -11.36 -22.17
C ASP A 269 -21.39 -10.51 -21.89
N ASN A 270 -21.41 -9.67 -20.85
CA ASN A 270 -20.32 -8.74 -20.51
C ASN A 270 -19.95 -8.84 -19.02
N PRO A 271 -19.40 -9.98 -18.56
CA PRO A 271 -19.17 -10.24 -17.14
C PRO A 271 -18.34 -9.13 -16.46
N VAL A 272 -18.64 -8.90 -15.18
CA VAL A 272 -17.89 -8.00 -14.30
C VAL A 272 -16.44 -8.46 -14.15
N PHE A 273 -15.52 -7.51 -13.98
CA PHE A 273 -14.09 -7.81 -13.83
C PHE A 273 -13.74 -8.33 -12.43
N HIS A 274 -14.43 -7.87 -11.37
CA HIS A 274 -14.35 -8.44 -10.03
C HIS A 274 -15.04 -9.83 -9.99
N ALA A 275 -14.29 -10.90 -10.29
CA ALA A 275 -14.77 -12.27 -10.10
C ALA A 275 -15.23 -12.54 -8.64
N GLU A 276 -14.57 -11.94 -7.66
CA GLU A 276 -14.95 -11.97 -6.23
C GLU A 276 -16.28 -11.27 -5.91
N LEU A 277 -16.75 -10.39 -6.80
CA LEU A 277 -18.03 -9.71 -6.68
C LEU A 277 -19.16 -10.51 -7.32
N VAL A 278 -18.91 -11.37 -8.31
CA VAL A 278 -19.89 -12.36 -8.80
C VAL A 278 -19.87 -13.65 -7.96
N GLY A 279 -18.80 -13.93 -7.23
CA GLY A 279 -18.67 -15.13 -6.42
C GLY A 279 -18.69 -16.39 -7.31
N GLY A 280 -19.36 -17.44 -6.83
CA GLY A 280 -19.64 -18.62 -7.66
C GLY A 280 -20.96 -18.55 -8.44
N VAL A 281 -21.53 -17.36 -8.66
CA VAL A 281 -22.71 -17.16 -9.53
C VAL A 281 -22.31 -17.20 -11.02
N GLN A 282 -21.63 -18.28 -11.43
CA GLN A 282 -21.09 -18.46 -12.78
C GLN A 282 -21.92 -19.49 -13.57
N GLY A 283 -22.17 -19.21 -14.84
CA GLY A 283 -23.05 -20.02 -15.69
C GLY A 283 -24.55 -19.71 -15.53
N ARG A 284 -25.36 -20.24 -16.47
CA ARG A 284 -26.78 -19.85 -16.62
C ARG A 284 -27.65 -20.17 -15.40
N ILE A 285 -27.44 -21.29 -14.74
CA ILE A 285 -28.33 -21.76 -13.67
C ILE A 285 -28.15 -20.92 -12.38
N PRO A 286 -26.92 -20.72 -11.83
CA PRO A 286 -26.72 -19.78 -10.72
C PRO A 286 -27.16 -18.36 -11.05
N LEU A 287 -26.85 -17.85 -12.26
CA LEU A 287 -27.28 -16.52 -12.69
C LEU A 287 -28.80 -16.38 -12.72
N THR A 288 -29.52 -17.37 -13.25
CA THR A 288 -30.99 -17.35 -13.29
C THR A 288 -31.60 -17.38 -11.88
N ALA A 289 -31.01 -18.16 -10.96
CA ALA A 289 -31.41 -18.14 -9.55
C ALA A 289 -31.14 -16.77 -8.88
N PHE A 290 -29.97 -16.17 -9.11
CA PHE A 290 -29.60 -14.86 -8.56
C PHE A 290 -30.48 -13.71 -9.10
N VAL A 291 -30.81 -13.72 -10.39
CA VAL A 291 -31.76 -12.76 -10.98
C VAL A 291 -33.15 -12.95 -10.38
N LEU A 292 -33.65 -14.19 -10.26
CA LEU A 292 -34.94 -14.47 -9.63
C LEU A 292 -34.99 -13.97 -8.17
N ILE A 293 -33.97 -14.26 -7.36
CA ILE A 293 -33.83 -13.73 -5.98
C ILE A 293 -33.89 -12.19 -5.98
N SER A 294 -33.19 -11.54 -6.91
CA SER A 294 -33.16 -10.07 -7.01
C SER A 294 -34.52 -9.49 -7.40
N LEU A 295 -35.32 -10.20 -8.20
CA LEU A 295 -36.69 -9.84 -8.57
C LEU A 295 -37.71 -10.14 -7.47
N GLU A 296 -37.50 -11.15 -6.62
CA GLU A 296 -38.36 -11.42 -5.45
C GLU A 296 -38.08 -10.50 -4.26
N GLU A 297 -36.82 -10.16 -3.98
CA GLU A 297 -36.49 -9.20 -2.92
C GLU A 297 -36.93 -7.75 -3.24
N CYS A 298 -37.15 -7.41 -4.53
CA CYS A 298 -37.52 -6.06 -4.95
C CYS A 298 -39.04 -5.82 -4.99
N LYS A 299 -39.52 -4.94 -4.11
CA LYS A 299 -40.92 -4.48 -4.02
C LYS A 299 -41.27 -3.42 -5.08
N CYS A 300 -41.12 -3.76 -6.37
CA CYS A 300 -41.43 -2.87 -7.49
C CYS A 300 -42.61 -3.38 -8.33
N ASP A 301 -43.32 -2.47 -8.99
CA ASP A 301 -44.39 -2.79 -9.94
C ASP A 301 -43.92 -2.50 -11.37
N VAL A 302 -43.80 -3.55 -12.18
CA VAL A 302 -43.33 -3.51 -13.56
C VAL A 302 -44.15 -4.52 -14.38
N GLU A 303 -44.58 -4.09 -15.57
CA GLU A 303 -45.35 -4.94 -16.49
C GLU A 303 -44.58 -6.23 -16.83
N ASN A 304 -45.30 -7.35 -16.93
CA ASN A 304 -44.75 -8.70 -17.17
C ASN A 304 -43.78 -9.26 -16.12
N LEU A 305 -43.48 -8.56 -15.02
CA LEU A 305 -42.59 -9.04 -13.94
C LEU A 305 -42.99 -10.42 -13.41
N GLN A 306 -44.27 -10.64 -13.14
CA GLN A 306 -44.78 -11.92 -12.64
C GLN A 306 -44.65 -13.07 -13.67
N LEU A 307 -44.78 -12.77 -14.97
CA LEU A 307 -44.58 -13.76 -16.04
C LEU A 307 -43.10 -14.13 -16.17
N SER A 308 -42.20 -13.14 -16.10
CA SER A 308 -40.76 -13.36 -16.14
C SER A 308 -40.26 -14.21 -14.96
N LYS A 309 -40.75 -13.91 -13.75
CA LYS A 309 -40.54 -14.72 -12.54
C LYS A 309 -40.98 -16.17 -12.74
N GLN A 310 -42.19 -16.39 -13.27
CA GLN A 310 -42.70 -17.73 -13.56
C GLN A 310 -41.87 -18.49 -14.62
N ARG A 311 -41.37 -17.80 -15.65
CA ARG A 311 -40.45 -18.42 -16.64
C ARG A 311 -39.11 -18.81 -16.01
N ALA A 312 -38.52 -17.94 -15.19
CA ALA A 312 -37.27 -18.23 -14.48
C ALA A 312 -37.42 -19.38 -13.47
N LEU A 313 -38.53 -19.38 -12.72
CA LEU A 313 -38.91 -20.46 -11.82
C LEU A 313 -39.05 -21.80 -12.57
N ALA A 314 -39.79 -21.82 -13.68
CA ALA A 314 -39.96 -23.03 -14.49
C ALA A 314 -38.63 -23.55 -15.06
N TYR A 315 -37.72 -22.66 -15.49
CA TYR A 315 -36.36 -23.03 -15.91
C TYR A 315 -35.58 -23.72 -14.78
N LEU A 316 -35.59 -23.15 -13.57
CA LEU A 316 -34.89 -23.72 -12.41
C LEU A 316 -35.50 -25.03 -11.92
N GLU A 317 -36.83 -25.17 -11.97
CA GLU A 317 -37.52 -26.42 -11.64
C GLU A 317 -37.15 -27.58 -12.58
N VAL A 318 -36.90 -27.29 -13.87
CA VAL A 318 -36.44 -28.31 -14.83
C VAL A 318 -34.99 -28.71 -14.59
N HIS A 319 -34.10 -27.74 -14.36
CA HIS A 319 -32.64 -27.98 -14.26
C HIS A 319 -32.17 -28.33 -12.82
N LEU A 320 -33.08 -28.52 -11.87
CA LEU A 320 -32.77 -29.01 -10.51
C LEU A 320 -32.06 -30.38 -10.52
N GLY A 321 -32.25 -31.17 -11.57
CA GLY A 321 -31.54 -32.44 -11.80
C GLY A 321 -30.05 -32.30 -12.08
N ASP A 322 -29.64 -31.20 -12.73
CA ASP A 322 -28.36 -31.10 -13.45
C ASP A 322 -27.20 -30.54 -12.62
N VAL A 323 -27.50 -29.95 -11.45
CA VAL A 323 -26.52 -29.22 -10.63
C VAL A 323 -26.05 -30.04 -9.44
N ASN A 324 -24.72 -30.18 -9.30
CA ASN A 324 -24.08 -30.90 -8.20
C ASN A 324 -23.14 -30.04 -7.33
N GLU A 325 -22.80 -28.83 -7.80
CA GLU A 325 -21.94 -27.88 -7.08
C GLU A 325 -22.71 -27.25 -5.91
N SER A 326 -22.09 -27.22 -4.72
CA SER A 326 -22.84 -26.94 -3.49
C SER A 326 -23.40 -25.52 -3.43
N LEU A 327 -22.68 -24.50 -3.93
CA LEU A 327 -23.19 -23.14 -4.03
C LEU A 327 -24.34 -23.04 -5.04
N ALA A 328 -24.19 -23.64 -6.23
CA ALA A 328 -25.20 -23.62 -7.28
C ALA A 328 -26.50 -24.31 -6.84
N VAL A 329 -26.43 -25.39 -6.05
CA VAL A 329 -27.61 -26.00 -5.40
C VAL A 329 -28.16 -25.10 -4.28
N ALA A 330 -27.31 -24.45 -3.47
CA ALA A 330 -27.77 -23.59 -2.37
C ALA A 330 -28.51 -22.34 -2.85
N ILE A 331 -27.99 -21.64 -3.86
CA ILE A 331 -28.64 -20.46 -4.44
C ILE A 331 -29.93 -20.83 -5.17
N MET A 332 -29.97 -21.97 -5.89
CA MET A 332 -31.19 -22.47 -6.50
C MET A 332 -32.25 -22.84 -5.45
N ALA A 333 -31.89 -23.61 -4.42
CA ALA A 333 -32.82 -23.99 -3.36
C ALA A 333 -33.40 -22.75 -2.65
N TYR A 334 -32.58 -21.75 -2.35
CA TYR A 334 -33.04 -20.48 -1.79
C TYR A 334 -34.00 -19.75 -2.75
N ALA A 335 -33.68 -19.64 -4.05
CA ALA A 335 -34.57 -19.02 -5.05
C ALA A 335 -35.92 -19.75 -5.16
N LEU A 336 -35.92 -21.09 -5.18
CA LEU A 336 -37.12 -21.92 -5.22
C LEU A 336 -37.97 -21.77 -3.94
N SER A 337 -37.34 -21.75 -2.76
CA SER A 337 -38.03 -21.50 -1.49
C SER A 337 -38.60 -20.08 -1.36
N LEU A 338 -37.88 -19.08 -1.85
CA LEU A 338 -38.32 -17.68 -1.85
C LEU A 338 -39.50 -17.43 -2.79
N SER A 339 -39.58 -18.20 -3.88
CA SER A 339 -40.66 -18.16 -4.88
C SER A 339 -41.84 -19.11 -4.57
N ASP A 340 -41.86 -19.72 -3.38
CA ASP A 340 -42.82 -20.76 -2.94
C ASP A 340 -43.01 -21.94 -3.93
N SER A 341 -41.91 -22.38 -4.55
CA SER A 341 -41.92 -23.49 -5.52
C SER A 341 -42.46 -24.79 -4.94
N ARG A 342 -43.21 -25.53 -5.76
CA ARG A 342 -43.62 -26.93 -5.50
C ARG A 342 -42.43 -27.88 -5.29
N LEU A 343 -41.24 -27.55 -5.81
CA LEU A 343 -40.02 -28.35 -5.67
C LEU A 343 -39.08 -27.85 -4.56
N LYS A 344 -39.46 -26.84 -3.77
CA LYS A 344 -38.60 -26.27 -2.71
C LYS A 344 -38.09 -27.32 -1.71
N GLU A 345 -38.93 -28.29 -1.35
CA GLU A 345 -38.54 -29.40 -0.46
C GLU A 345 -37.61 -30.40 -1.14
N GLU A 346 -37.76 -30.65 -2.45
CA GLU A 346 -36.85 -31.53 -3.20
C GLU A 346 -35.47 -30.87 -3.36
N ALA A 347 -35.44 -29.57 -3.67
CA ALA A 347 -34.22 -28.77 -3.71
C ALA A 347 -33.56 -28.67 -2.33
N ASN A 348 -34.34 -28.51 -1.26
CA ASN A 348 -33.85 -28.58 0.12
C ASN A 348 -33.26 -29.96 0.44
N ASN A 349 -33.91 -31.06 0.05
CA ASN A 349 -33.37 -32.40 0.25
C ASN A 349 -32.05 -32.63 -0.52
N ARG A 350 -31.94 -32.14 -1.76
CA ARG A 350 -30.68 -32.14 -2.55
C ARG A 350 -29.59 -31.32 -1.86
N LEU A 351 -29.92 -30.13 -1.37
CA LEU A 351 -29.01 -29.27 -0.61
C LEU A 351 -28.53 -29.98 0.67
N MET A 352 -29.44 -30.54 1.46
CA MET A 352 -29.12 -31.26 2.69
C MET A 352 -28.28 -32.52 2.45
N PHE A 353 -28.45 -33.22 1.32
CA PHE A 353 -27.59 -34.33 0.92
C PHE A 353 -26.13 -33.91 0.67
N LEU A 354 -25.90 -32.67 0.21
CA LEU A 354 -24.56 -32.10 0.03
C LEU A 354 -23.97 -31.49 1.34
N SER A 355 -24.71 -31.52 2.46
CA SER A 355 -24.27 -30.90 3.70
C SER A 355 -23.21 -31.72 4.44
N LYS A 356 -22.18 -31.03 4.94
CA LYS A 356 -21.20 -31.57 5.87
C LYS A 356 -21.60 -31.21 7.30
N TYR A 357 -22.30 -32.14 7.95
CA TYR A 357 -22.72 -32.01 9.34
C TYR A 357 -21.74 -32.74 10.28
N ASP A 358 -20.96 -31.95 11.02
CA ASP A 358 -20.19 -32.41 12.16
C ASP A 358 -21.09 -32.41 13.41
N LYS A 359 -21.35 -33.61 13.93
CA LYS A 359 -22.19 -33.84 15.11
C LYS A 359 -21.47 -33.56 16.43
N ASP A 360 -20.15 -33.64 16.43
CA ASP A 360 -19.34 -33.57 17.63
C ASP A 360 -19.23 -32.11 18.10
N VAL A 361 -18.98 -31.18 17.19
CA VAL A 361 -19.01 -29.72 17.47
C VAL A 361 -20.33 -29.03 17.09
N ASN A 362 -21.33 -29.77 16.59
CA ASN A 362 -22.60 -29.26 16.05
C ASN A 362 -22.39 -28.11 15.04
N THR A 363 -21.68 -28.39 13.94
CA THR A 363 -21.47 -27.44 12.84
C THR A 363 -21.90 -28.03 11.50
N MET A 364 -22.61 -27.26 10.69
CA MET A 364 -23.11 -27.67 9.38
C MET A 364 -22.67 -26.67 8.31
N HIS A 365 -22.09 -27.16 7.21
CA HIS A 365 -21.58 -26.34 6.13
C HIS A 365 -21.61 -27.05 4.77
N TRP A 366 -21.29 -26.31 3.73
CA TRP A 366 -21.16 -26.76 2.34
C TRP A 366 -19.78 -26.34 1.79
N GLY A 367 -19.27 -27.06 0.79
CA GLY A 367 -17.92 -26.86 0.25
C GLY A 367 -16.86 -27.79 0.84
N VAL A 368 -15.56 -27.46 0.73
CA VAL A 368 -14.45 -28.39 1.04
C VAL A 368 -13.32 -27.76 1.85
N ASP A 369 -12.77 -26.63 1.42
CA ASP A 369 -11.52 -26.06 1.95
C ASP A 369 -11.73 -24.85 2.87
N ASN A 370 -12.98 -24.57 3.24
CA ASN A 370 -13.44 -23.34 3.90
C ASN A 370 -13.17 -22.10 3.03
N THR A 371 -13.41 -22.21 1.72
CA THR A 371 -13.22 -21.12 0.74
C THR A 371 -14.22 -19.98 0.96
N ALA A 372 -14.11 -18.88 0.19
CA ALA A 372 -15.17 -17.87 0.13
C ALA A 372 -16.46 -18.44 -0.47
N GLU A 373 -16.36 -19.34 -1.46
CA GLU A 373 -17.49 -20.04 -2.08
C GLU A 373 -18.23 -20.94 -1.07
N ASP A 374 -17.48 -21.62 -0.20
CA ASP A 374 -18.01 -22.45 0.89
C ASP A 374 -18.85 -21.61 1.87
N ILE A 375 -18.38 -20.39 2.17
CA ILE A 375 -19.07 -19.43 3.05
C ILE A 375 -20.31 -18.86 2.36
N GLU A 376 -20.22 -18.53 1.06
CA GLU A 376 -21.36 -18.08 0.25
C GLU A 376 -22.46 -19.17 0.18
N ALA A 377 -22.09 -20.41 -0.14
CA ALA A 377 -22.99 -21.56 -0.21
C ALA A 377 -23.69 -21.82 1.14
N THR A 378 -22.91 -21.80 2.22
CA THR A 378 -23.41 -22.01 3.58
C THR A 378 -24.32 -20.86 4.05
N SER A 379 -24.11 -19.64 3.54
CA SER A 379 -24.96 -18.48 3.83
C SER A 379 -26.29 -18.51 3.06
N TYR A 380 -26.29 -18.92 1.78
CA TYR A 380 -27.53 -19.20 1.05
C TYR A 380 -28.30 -20.38 1.67
N ALA A 381 -27.60 -21.42 2.14
CA ALA A 381 -28.23 -22.54 2.83
C ALA A 381 -28.89 -22.11 4.16
N LEU A 382 -28.29 -21.20 4.92
CA LEU A 382 -28.92 -20.58 6.09
C LEU A 382 -30.20 -19.82 5.71
N LEU A 383 -30.14 -18.96 4.68
CA LEU A 383 -31.31 -18.24 4.17
C LEU A 383 -32.44 -19.20 3.74
N ASN A 384 -32.10 -20.33 3.13
CA ASN A 384 -33.07 -21.39 2.79
C ASN A 384 -33.71 -22.03 4.02
N GLN A 385 -32.91 -22.48 5.01
CA GLN A 385 -33.47 -23.08 6.24
C GLN A 385 -34.32 -22.08 7.06
N LEU A 386 -34.01 -20.77 7.00
CA LEU A 386 -34.81 -19.71 7.62
C LEU A 386 -36.19 -19.52 6.97
N LEU A 387 -36.31 -19.71 5.64
CA LEU A 387 -37.61 -19.70 4.95
C LEU A 387 -38.44 -20.95 5.28
N LEU A 388 -37.78 -22.09 5.45
CA LEU A 388 -38.41 -23.35 5.86
C LEU A 388 -38.62 -23.47 7.38
N ASN A 389 -38.25 -22.44 8.14
CA ASN A 389 -38.39 -22.33 9.60
C ASN A 389 -37.68 -23.44 10.41
N ASP A 390 -36.65 -24.08 9.84
CA ASP A 390 -35.85 -25.12 10.49
C ASP A 390 -34.75 -24.50 11.36
N MET A 391 -35.16 -24.01 12.52
CA MET A 391 -34.26 -23.33 13.46
C MET A 391 -33.18 -24.26 14.05
N GLU A 392 -33.37 -25.59 14.06
CA GLU A 392 -32.35 -26.51 14.57
C GLU A 392 -31.16 -26.59 13.61
N LYS A 393 -31.40 -26.78 12.30
CA LYS A 393 -30.34 -26.68 11.28
C LYS A 393 -29.73 -25.28 11.24
N CYS A 394 -30.55 -24.23 11.34
CA CYS A 394 -30.03 -22.86 11.34
C CYS A 394 -28.96 -22.63 12.43
N ASN A 395 -29.15 -23.20 13.62
CA ASN A 395 -28.16 -23.11 14.70
C ASN A 395 -26.83 -23.78 14.31
N SER A 396 -26.87 -25.01 13.78
CA SER A 396 -25.68 -25.72 13.31
C SER A 396 -24.92 -24.96 12.21
N ILE A 397 -25.64 -24.25 11.35
CA ILE A 397 -25.05 -23.44 10.26
C ILE A 397 -24.42 -22.15 10.81
N VAL A 398 -25.14 -21.43 11.68
CA VAL A 398 -24.65 -20.21 12.35
C VAL A 398 -23.43 -20.50 13.24
N ASN A 399 -23.37 -21.68 13.87
CA ASN A 399 -22.19 -22.14 14.60
C ASN A 399 -20.94 -22.18 13.71
N TRP A 400 -21.05 -22.68 12.47
CA TRP A 400 -19.94 -22.72 11.52
C TRP A 400 -19.58 -21.32 10.99
N LEU A 401 -20.57 -20.54 10.55
CA LEU A 401 -20.35 -19.19 10.02
C LEU A 401 -19.67 -18.25 11.04
N ASN A 402 -20.05 -18.34 12.32
CA ASN A 402 -19.39 -17.57 13.39
C ASN A 402 -17.91 -17.97 13.59
N ASN A 403 -17.52 -19.22 13.26
CA ASN A 403 -16.11 -19.66 13.33
C ASN A 403 -15.28 -19.20 12.12
N GLN A 404 -15.90 -18.94 10.96
CA GLN A 404 -15.20 -18.45 9.75
C GLN A 404 -15.05 -16.92 9.72
N ARG A 405 -15.79 -16.19 10.56
CA ARG A 405 -15.83 -14.72 10.55
C ARG A 405 -14.57 -14.11 11.16
N LEU A 406 -14.04 -13.07 10.52
CA LEU A 406 -12.88 -12.32 10.98
C LEU A 406 -13.24 -11.40 12.18
N GLN A 407 -12.22 -10.88 12.88
CA GLN A 407 -12.43 -9.92 13.98
C GLN A 407 -13.20 -8.67 13.52
N SER A 408 -13.02 -8.26 12.26
CA SER A 408 -13.72 -7.19 11.56
C SER A 408 -15.23 -7.42 11.37
N GLY A 409 -15.77 -8.58 11.75
CA GLY A 409 -17.14 -8.98 11.43
C GLY A 409 -17.39 -9.30 9.95
N SER A 410 -16.37 -9.18 9.09
CA SER A 410 -16.43 -9.59 7.67
C SER A 410 -15.99 -11.05 7.49
N PHE A 411 -16.18 -11.56 6.27
CA PHE A 411 -15.65 -12.84 5.82
C PHE A 411 -14.42 -12.60 4.90
N LYS A 412 -14.12 -13.53 3.98
CA LYS A 412 -12.82 -13.58 3.27
C LYS A 412 -12.82 -12.81 1.95
N SER A 413 -13.98 -12.66 1.32
CA SER A 413 -14.19 -11.99 0.03
C SER A 413 -15.31 -10.94 0.17
N THR A 414 -15.93 -10.55 -0.94
CA THR A 414 -17.05 -9.61 -0.96
C THR A 414 -18.40 -10.30 -0.92
N GLN A 415 -18.70 -11.27 -1.80
CA GLN A 415 -20.04 -11.91 -1.79
C GLN A 415 -20.30 -12.76 -0.56
N ASP A 416 -19.30 -13.50 -0.07
CA ASP A 416 -19.40 -14.21 1.21
C ASP A 416 -19.65 -13.25 2.39
N THR A 417 -19.05 -12.05 2.36
CA THR A 417 -19.33 -10.98 3.32
C THR A 417 -20.75 -10.42 3.14
N VAL A 418 -21.20 -10.16 1.92
CA VAL A 418 -22.54 -9.59 1.65
C VAL A 418 -23.65 -10.56 2.03
N ILE A 419 -23.62 -11.78 1.50
CA ILE A 419 -24.64 -12.81 1.75
C ILE A 419 -24.51 -13.38 3.16
N GLY A 420 -23.30 -13.53 3.69
CA GLY A 420 -23.08 -13.92 5.09
C GLY A 420 -23.63 -12.91 6.09
N LEU A 421 -23.43 -11.61 5.84
CA LEU A 421 -24.06 -10.55 6.65
C LEU A 421 -25.59 -10.53 6.46
N GLN A 422 -26.13 -10.73 5.24
CA GLN A 422 -27.57 -10.88 5.04
C GLN A 422 -28.14 -12.06 5.85
N ALA A 423 -27.54 -13.24 5.74
CA ALA A 423 -28.00 -14.48 6.35
C ALA A 423 -27.93 -14.45 7.89
N LEU A 424 -26.78 -14.02 8.44
CA LEU A 424 -26.63 -13.85 9.89
C LEU A 424 -27.54 -12.76 10.45
N SER A 425 -27.82 -11.69 9.69
CA SER A 425 -28.80 -10.67 10.09
C SER A 425 -30.20 -11.24 10.17
N GLU A 426 -30.68 -11.89 9.10
CA GLU A 426 -32.03 -12.46 9.03
C GLU A 426 -32.27 -13.57 10.08
N TYR A 427 -31.23 -14.37 10.39
CA TYR A 427 -31.25 -15.29 11.53
C TYR A 427 -31.39 -14.51 12.85
N ALA A 428 -30.58 -13.46 13.07
CA ALA A 428 -30.59 -12.69 14.31
C ALA A 428 -31.90 -11.93 14.58
N ILE A 429 -32.79 -11.76 13.58
CA ILE A 429 -34.17 -11.26 13.79
C ILE A 429 -35.08 -12.34 14.40
N ARG A 430 -34.92 -13.59 13.94
CA ARG A 430 -35.80 -14.73 14.26
C ARG A 430 -35.34 -15.51 15.50
N ALA A 431 -34.03 -15.58 15.74
CA ALA A 431 -33.44 -16.26 16.88
C ALA A 431 -33.62 -15.46 18.18
N GLN A 432 -34.38 -16.03 19.12
CA GLN A 432 -34.47 -15.51 20.49
C GLN A 432 -33.18 -15.84 21.24
N MET A 433 -32.32 -14.84 21.47
CA MET A 433 -31.12 -15.04 22.28
C MET A 433 -31.47 -15.19 23.78
N PRO A 434 -30.79 -16.09 24.51
CA PRO A 434 -30.95 -16.21 25.96
C PRO A 434 -30.37 -14.98 26.69
N ALA A 435 -30.89 -14.70 27.88
CA ALA A 435 -30.32 -13.73 28.81
C ALA A 435 -28.84 -14.08 29.12
N ILE A 436 -28.02 -13.05 29.34
CA ILE A 436 -26.56 -13.18 29.45
C ILE A 436 -26.04 -12.68 30.79
N ASN A 437 -25.19 -13.50 31.41
CA ASN A 437 -24.34 -13.16 32.55
C ASN A 437 -23.09 -14.04 32.48
N LEU A 438 -22.02 -13.55 31.84
CA LEU A 438 -20.75 -14.24 31.64
C LEU A 438 -19.61 -13.50 32.33
N VAL A 439 -18.67 -14.25 32.91
CA VAL A 439 -17.40 -13.74 33.46
C VAL A 439 -16.25 -14.54 32.86
N THR A 440 -15.36 -13.88 32.13
CA THR A 440 -14.19 -14.51 31.49
C THR A 440 -12.90 -13.99 32.10
N ASN A 441 -12.16 -14.87 32.76
CA ASN A 441 -10.80 -14.60 33.22
C ASN A 441 -9.79 -14.97 32.13
N ILE A 442 -8.83 -14.08 31.89
CA ILE A 442 -7.79 -14.19 30.87
C ILE A 442 -6.44 -14.15 31.58
N THR A 443 -5.58 -15.13 31.34
CA THR A 443 -4.20 -15.19 31.84
C THR A 443 -3.22 -15.63 30.75
N SER A 444 -1.91 -15.47 30.99
CA SER A 444 -0.86 -15.96 30.10
C SER A 444 0.26 -16.64 30.88
N ASN A 445 0.90 -17.66 30.30
CA ASN A 445 2.12 -18.25 30.86
C ASN A 445 3.38 -17.39 30.64
N ASN A 446 3.39 -16.54 29.61
CA ASN A 446 4.52 -15.68 29.25
C ASN A 446 4.58 -14.39 30.11
N ASP A 447 3.45 -14.00 30.70
CA ASP A 447 3.37 -12.96 31.72
C ASP A 447 2.50 -13.43 32.90
N MET A 448 3.12 -14.00 33.93
CA MET A 448 2.43 -14.41 35.17
C MET A 448 1.76 -13.23 35.91
N THR A 449 2.06 -11.98 35.57
CA THR A 449 1.39 -10.79 36.13
C THR A 449 0.18 -10.35 35.29
N PHE A 450 0.00 -10.92 34.10
CA PHE A 450 -1.13 -10.64 33.23
C PHE A 450 -2.35 -11.47 33.64
N THR A 451 -3.21 -10.86 34.48
CA THR A 451 -4.56 -11.35 34.74
C THR A 451 -5.56 -10.25 34.40
N LYS A 452 -6.61 -10.59 33.65
CA LYS A 452 -7.71 -9.70 33.28
C LYS A 452 -9.05 -10.42 33.41
N THR A 453 -10.08 -9.71 33.83
CA THR A 453 -11.44 -10.24 33.98
C THR A 453 -12.39 -9.40 33.14
N LEU A 454 -13.07 -10.04 32.20
CA LEU A 454 -14.14 -9.45 31.41
C LEU A 454 -15.49 -9.90 31.99
N LYS A 455 -16.51 -9.04 31.89
CA LYS A 455 -17.86 -9.31 32.42
C LYS A 455 -18.91 -8.84 31.43
N PHE A 456 -19.86 -9.71 31.12
CA PHE A 456 -20.96 -9.44 30.19
C PHE A 456 -22.29 -9.68 30.89
N ASP A 457 -23.12 -8.65 30.97
CA ASP A 457 -24.50 -8.66 31.43
C ASP A 457 -25.42 -8.01 30.37
N GLU A 458 -26.74 -8.02 30.56
CA GLU A 458 -27.70 -7.44 29.60
C GLU A 458 -27.46 -5.95 29.27
N LYS A 459 -26.75 -5.20 30.13
CA LYS A 459 -26.48 -3.77 29.96
C LYS A 459 -25.17 -3.50 29.24
N ASN A 460 -24.18 -4.39 29.31
CA ASN A 460 -22.87 -4.21 28.65
C ASN A 460 -22.51 -5.30 27.63
N SER A 461 -23.38 -6.27 27.40
CA SER A 461 -23.24 -7.35 26.40
C SER A 461 -22.86 -6.87 25.01
N HIS A 462 -23.35 -5.70 24.62
CA HIS A 462 -23.15 -5.08 23.31
C HIS A 462 -21.94 -4.11 23.27
N ILE A 463 -21.11 -4.10 24.32
CA ILE A 463 -19.93 -3.24 24.43
C ILE A 463 -18.68 -4.12 24.37
N LEU A 464 -17.76 -3.83 23.45
CA LEU A 464 -16.49 -4.54 23.38
C LEU A 464 -15.62 -4.25 24.59
N GLN A 465 -14.91 -5.28 25.03
CA GLN A 465 -13.83 -5.18 26.00
C GLN A 465 -12.53 -5.59 25.29
N ASN A 466 -11.74 -4.59 24.87
CA ASN A 466 -10.40 -4.79 24.29
C ASN A 466 -9.36 -4.87 25.43
N VAL A 467 -8.49 -5.88 25.35
CA VAL A 467 -7.35 -6.11 26.24
C VAL A 467 -6.08 -6.32 25.43
N LYS A 468 -5.13 -5.38 25.54
CA LYS A 468 -3.79 -5.52 24.94
C LYS A 468 -2.89 -6.41 25.80
N VAL A 469 -2.27 -7.42 25.19
CA VAL A 469 -1.35 -8.36 25.85
C VAL A 469 0.05 -7.75 25.87
N LYS A 470 0.68 -7.66 27.05
CA LYS A 470 1.97 -6.98 27.25
C LYS A 470 3.17 -7.72 26.68
N LYS A 471 3.14 -9.06 26.71
CA LYS A 471 4.20 -9.94 26.21
C LYS A 471 3.58 -10.94 25.24
N VAL A 472 3.95 -10.84 23.97
CA VAL A 472 3.44 -11.70 22.91
C VAL A 472 4.20 -13.04 22.91
N GLY A 473 3.50 -14.13 22.60
CA GLY A 473 4.04 -15.49 22.59
C GLY A 473 3.56 -16.35 23.76
N GLY A 474 3.74 -17.67 23.65
CA GLY A 474 3.32 -18.64 24.66
C GLY A 474 1.86 -19.08 24.49
N MET A 475 1.14 -19.21 25.60
CA MET A 475 -0.30 -19.54 25.62
C MET A 475 -1.08 -18.47 26.38
N ILE A 476 -2.27 -18.14 25.86
CA ILE A 476 -3.35 -17.46 26.59
C ILE A 476 -4.30 -18.53 27.09
N PHE A 477 -4.73 -18.42 28.35
CA PHE A 477 -5.79 -19.23 28.93
C PHE A 477 -7.03 -18.37 29.21
N LEU A 478 -8.19 -18.91 28.86
CA LEU A 478 -9.51 -18.33 29.03
C LEU A 478 -10.30 -19.24 29.98
N SER A 479 -10.81 -18.71 31.07
CA SER A 479 -11.73 -19.41 31.98
C SER A 479 -13.02 -18.60 32.09
N THR A 480 -14.05 -19.08 31.41
CA THR A 480 -15.37 -18.45 31.34
C THR A 480 -16.34 -19.20 32.24
N ALA A 481 -17.17 -18.47 33.00
CA ALA A 481 -18.24 -19.03 33.80
C ALA A 481 -19.51 -18.17 33.68
N GLY A 482 -20.70 -18.80 33.77
CA GLY A 482 -21.97 -18.06 33.75
C GLY A 482 -23.04 -18.69 32.87
N HIS A 483 -23.80 -17.86 32.14
CA HIS A 483 -24.79 -18.30 31.15
C HIS A 483 -25.00 -17.24 30.05
N GLY A 484 -25.56 -17.67 28.92
CA GLY A 484 -25.64 -16.87 27.69
C GLY A 484 -24.44 -17.12 26.79
N VAL A 485 -24.41 -16.46 25.62
CA VAL A 485 -23.38 -16.69 24.59
C VAL A 485 -22.70 -15.39 24.20
N GLY A 486 -21.36 -15.37 24.23
CA GLY A 486 -20.53 -14.26 23.76
C GLY A 486 -19.55 -14.68 22.67
N SER A 487 -18.82 -13.72 22.11
CA SER A 487 -17.76 -13.93 21.14
C SER A 487 -16.47 -13.27 21.63
N LEU A 488 -15.34 -13.98 21.50
CA LEU A 488 -14.00 -13.49 21.79
C LEU A 488 -13.11 -13.74 20.57
N SER A 489 -12.29 -12.76 20.23
CA SER A 489 -11.27 -12.89 19.19
C SER A 489 -9.92 -12.48 19.73
N VAL A 490 -8.89 -13.27 19.45
CA VAL A 490 -7.49 -12.94 19.72
C VAL A 490 -6.81 -12.61 18.40
N LYS A 491 -6.34 -11.37 18.28
CA LYS A 491 -5.63 -10.88 17.10
C LYS A 491 -4.15 -10.72 17.40
N LEU A 492 -3.35 -11.55 16.74
CA LEU A 492 -1.89 -11.48 16.73
C LEU A 492 -1.42 -10.80 15.44
N ARG A 493 -0.77 -9.65 15.57
CA ARG A 493 -0.12 -8.89 14.50
C ARG A 493 1.40 -8.96 14.68
N TYR A 494 2.14 -9.20 13.61
CA TYR A 494 3.59 -9.04 13.56
C TYR A 494 4.05 -8.87 12.10
N ASN A 495 5.18 -8.21 11.88
CA ASN A 495 5.78 -8.15 10.54
C ASN A 495 6.81 -9.28 10.35
N VAL A 496 6.95 -9.76 9.11
CA VAL A 496 7.91 -10.81 8.75
C VAL A 496 8.94 -10.27 7.75
N PHE A 497 10.22 -10.55 7.98
CA PHE A 497 11.26 -10.34 6.99
C PHE A 497 11.07 -11.33 5.82
N ARG A 498 10.50 -10.81 4.73
CA ARG A 498 10.49 -11.43 3.40
C ARG A 498 11.65 -10.87 2.57
N PRO A 499 12.36 -11.69 1.76
CA PRO A 499 13.20 -11.20 0.68
C PRO A 499 12.39 -10.30 -0.28
N ALA A 500 13.05 -9.34 -0.93
CA ALA A 500 12.37 -8.43 -1.87
C ALA A 500 11.76 -9.19 -3.05
N GLU A 501 12.38 -10.30 -3.43
CA GLU A 501 11.97 -11.25 -4.45
C GLU A 501 10.65 -11.98 -4.10
N GLU A 502 10.36 -12.20 -2.81
CA GLU A 502 9.12 -12.88 -2.38
C GLU A 502 7.94 -11.91 -2.21
N LEU A 503 8.21 -10.64 -1.91
CA LEU A 503 7.21 -9.57 -1.84
C LEU A 503 6.68 -9.23 -3.23
N CYS A 504 7.57 -9.21 -4.22
CA CYS A 504 7.32 -8.86 -5.61
C CYS A 504 6.41 -9.90 -6.30
N LYS A 505 5.09 -9.70 -6.33
CA LYS A 505 4.14 -10.65 -6.96
C LYS A 505 4.10 -10.60 -8.50
N PHE A 506 4.88 -9.71 -9.09
CA PHE A 506 4.98 -9.50 -10.53
C PHE A 506 6.45 -9.45 -10.91
N ASN A 507 6.90 -10.26 -11.87
CA ASN A 507 8.18 -9.99 -12.53
C ASN A 507 8.02 -8.72 -13.36
N VAL A 508 8.63 -7.62 -12.92
CA VAL A 508 8.52 -6.31 -13.58
C VAL A 508 9.89 -5.89 -14.09
N THR A 509 9.99 -5.64 -15.40
CA THR A 509 11.19 -5.07 -16.01
C THR A 509 10.87 -3.72 -16.66
N VAL A 510 11.75 -2.75 -16.46
CA VAL A 510 11.58 -1.38 -16.96
C VAL A 510 12.85 -0.97 -17.69
N ASN A 511 12.75 -0.78 -18.99
CA ASN A 511 13.86 -0.37 -19.86
C ASN A 511 13.61 1.03 -20.42
N VAL A 512 14.66 1.85 -20.42
CA VAL A 512 14.63 3.20 -20.99
C VAL A 512 15.70 3.32 -22.06
N THR A 513 15.33 3.80 -23.24
CA THR A 513 16.25 4.07 -24.34
C THR A 513 16.08 5.50 -24.84
N GLU A 514 17.20 6.16 -25.17
CA GLU A 514 17.20 7.47 -25.82
C GLU A 514 16.86 7.28 -27.30
N VAL A 515 15.76 7.91 -27.75
CA VAL A 515 15.35 7.91 -29.15
C VAL A 515 15.98 9.11 -29.83
N LYS A 516 16.87 8.84 -30.77
CA LYS A 516 17.39 9.85 -31.70
C LYS A 516 16.44 9.95 -32.87
N GLU A 517 16.00 11.15 -33.21
CA GLU A 517 15.26 11.37 -34.46
C GLU A 517 16.17 11.01 -35.65
N GLU A 518 15.85 9.91 -36.34
CA GLU A 518 16.33 9.73 -37.70
C GLU A 518 15.69 10.80 -38.57
N ARG A 519 16.51 11.67 -39.16
CA ARG A 519 16.04 12.62 -40.16
C ARG A 519 15.45 11.83 -41.33
N LYS A 520 14.15 11.92 -41.52
CA LYS A 520 13.52 11.54 -42.80
C LYS A 520 14.03 12.52 -43.85
N ASP A 521 15.00 12.08 -44.65
CA ASP A 521 15.53 12.89 -45.74
C ASP A 521 14.40 13.25 -46.70
N VAL A 522 14.08 14.55 -46.74
CA VAL A 522 13.08 15.09 -47.67
C VAL A 522 13.68 15.01 -49.08
N PRO A 523 13.03 14.33 -50.05
CA PRO A 523 13.55 14.23 -51.41
C PRO A 523 13.80 15.62 -52.01
N HIS A 524 14.97 15.81 -52.61
CA HIS A 524 15.40 17.12 -53.14
C HIS A 524 14.40 17.67 -54.16
N ILE A 525 13.76 18.80 -53.82
CA ILE A 525 12.99 19.59 -54.79
C ILE A 525 13.99 20.26 -55.75
N VAL A 526 13.96 19.84 -57.01
CA VAL A 526 14.73 20.48 -58.09
C VAL A 526 13.91 21.61 -58.71
N ASN A 527 14.40 22.83 -58.57
CA ASN A 527 14.09 24.04 -59.36
C ASN A 527 12.64 24.27 -59.84
N PHE A 528 12.00 25.31 -59.32
CA PHE A 528 11.30 26.26 -60.18
C PHE A 528 11.75 27.69 -59.90
N LYS A 529 12.04 28.45 -60.97
CA LYS A 529 12.36 29.87 -60.87
C LYS A 529 11.08 30.70 -60.91
N ARG A 530 10.89 31.46 -59.82
CA ARG A 530 10.11 32.70 -59.69
C ARG A 530 9.77 33.42 -61.01
N MET A 531 8.52 33.84 -61.14
CA MET A 531 8.15 35.09 -61.82
C MET A 531 6.99 35.76 -61.08
N ASP A 532 7.15 37.03 -60.71
CA ASP A 532 6.15 37.87 -60.03
C ASP A 532 5.32 38.63 -61.09
N TYR A 533 4.01 38.93 -60.84
CA TYR A 533 3.40 40.21 -61.29
C TYR A 533 2.03 40.54 -60.62
N PHE A 534 1.90 41.81 -60.25
CA PHE A 534 0.77 42.66 -59.81
C PHE A 534 -0.71 42.19 -59.91
N ASP A 535 -1.40 42.17 -58.77
CA ASP A 535 -2.18 43.31 -58.20
C ASP A 535 -3.07 44.19 -59.13
N LYS A 536 -4.35 44.36 -58.73
CA LYS A 536 -5.42 45.32 -59.17
C LYS A 536 -6.19 45.10 -60.50
N ILE A 537 -7.52 44.93 -60.40
CA ILE A 537 -8.58 45.92 -60.75
C ILE A 537 -10.00 45.30 -60.54
N LEU A 538 -10.95 46.11 -60.06
CA LEU A 538 -12.42 45.88 -60.00
C LEU A 538 -13.10 47.11 -60.67
N PRO A 539 -14.43 47.10 -60.96
CA PRO A 539 -15.32 46.01 -61.42
C PRO A 539 -16.26 46.46 -62.57
N GLN A 540 -17.04 45.55 -63.20
CA GLN A 540 -18.47 45.76 -63.53
C GLN A 540 -19.17 44.56 -64.20
N ASP A 541 -20.44 44.36 -63.82
CA ASP A 541 -21.60 43.82 -64.56
C ASP A 541 -21.52 42.57 -65.48
N LEU A 542 -22.10 41.49 -64.96
CA LEU A 542 -23.11 40.63 -65.63
C LEU A 542 -22.84 40.04 -67.03
N MET A 543 -22.32 38.81 -67.06
CA MET A 543 -22.96 37.75 -67.88
C MET A 543 -22.92 36.37 -67.20
N ARG A 544 -24.02 35.63 -67.40
CA ARG A 544 -24.15 34.19 -67.10
C ARG A 544 -23.37 33.44 -68.21
N LEU A 545 -22.83 32.22 -68.07
CA LEU A 545 -23.39 31.07 -67.33
C LEU A 545 -22.38 29.88 -67.25
N SER A 546 -21.82 29.51 -66.07
CA SER A 546 -21.46 28.10 -65.73
C SER A 546 -20.86 27.88 -64.31
N ARG A 547 -21.70 27.38 -63.38
CA ARG A 547 -21.46 26.40 -62.28
C ARG A 547 -20.06 26.34 -61.61
N LYS A 548 -19.85 26.49 -60.28
CA LYS A 548 -20.67 26.79 -59.07
C LYS A 548 -19.74 27.33 -57.93
N PHE A 549 -20.23 28.18 -57.02
CA PHE A 549 -19.55 28.78 -55.83
C PHE A 549 -20.52 28.80 -54.59
N GLU A 550 -20.33 29.41 -53.39
CA GLU A 550 -19.50 30.54 -52.87
C GLU A 550 -19.36 30.52 -51.30
N GLU A 551 -18.45 31.31 -50.68
CA GLU A 551 -18.07 31.37 -49.23
C GLU A 551 -17.58 32.81 -48.84
N PRO A 552 -17.16 33.24 -47.59
CA PRO A 552 -17.08 32.63 -46.24
C PRO A 552 -18.00 33.32 -45.17
N PRO A 553 -17.67 34.19 -44.14
CA PRO A 553 -16.44 34.89 -43.64
C PRO A 553 -16.18 34.88 -42.07
N GLU A 554 -15.25 35.73 -41.57
CA GLU A 554 -14.92 36.13 -40.16
C GLU A 554 -14.65 37.68 -40.08
N ASP A 555 -14.31 38.32 -38.92
CA ASP A 555 -13.50 39.60 -38.90
C ASP A 555 -12.81 40.06 -37.55
N TYR A 556 -12.01 41.15 -37.58
CA TYR A 556 -10.81 41.51 -36.73
C TYR A 556 -10.63 43.00 -36.24
N SER A 557 -9.48 43.36 -35.59
CA SER A 557 -8.97 44.75 -35.32
C SER A 557 -7.42 44.88 -35.07
N PHE A 558 -6.83 46.07 -34.74
CA PHE A 558 -5.46 46.49 -35.19
C PHE A 558 -4.56 47.48 -34.34
N LEU A 559 -3.19 47.32 -34.43
CA LEU A 559 -2.05 48.30 -34.31
C LEU A 559 -1.66 48.90 -32.89
N ASN A 560 -0.64 49.77 -32.60
CA ASN A 560 0.31 50.64 -33.36
C ASN A 560 1.57 51.21 -32.55
N ILE A 561 2.53 51.93 -33.21
CA ILE A 561 3.57 52.95 -32.77
C ILE A 561 5.04 52.58 -32.30
N ILE A 562 6.06 53.33 -32.78
CA ILE A 562 7.53 53.38 -32.43
C ILE A 562 8.15 54.79 -32.72
N PRO A 563 9.31 55.22 -32.14
CA PRO A 563 10.30 56.04 -32.90
C PRO A 563 11.83 55.76 -32.67
N ARG A 564 12.71 56.56 -33.31
CA ARG A 564 14.17 56.37 -33.62
C ARG A 564 14.99 57.69 -33.39
N ASN A 565 16.33 57.88 -33.50
CA ASN A 565 17.58 57.09 -33.75
C ASN A 565 18.84 57.98 -33.39
N ARG A 566 20.07 57.44 -33.18
CA ARG A 566 21.37 58.16 -33.45
C ARG A 566 22.66 57.28 -33.44
N VAL A 567 23.71 57.71 -34.17
CA VAL A 567 25.00 57.02 -34.42
C VAL A 567 26.16 58.04 -34.61
N ALA A 568 27.41 57.67 -34.27
CA ALA A 568 28.67 58.39 -34.57
C ALA A 568 29.88 57.43 -34.78
N GLN A 569 30.99 57.90 -35.37
CA GLN A 569 32.08 57.08 -35.96
C GLN A 569 33.50 57.72 -35.86
N ASN A 570 34.54 57.02 -36.40
CA ASN A 570 35.98 57.37 -36.60
C ASN A 570 36.91 56.99 -35.41
N ALA A 571 37.96 56.14 -35.51
CA ALA A 571 39.11 55.96 -36.44
C ALA A 571 40.32 56.89 -36.11
N THR A 572 41.60 56.47 -36.11
CA THR A 572 42.32 55.42 -36.88
C THR A 572 43.49 54.68 -36.17
N VAL A 573 43.57 53.35 -36.38
CA VAL A 573 44.76 52.51 -36.78
C VAL A 573 46.20 52.84 -36.33
N VAL A 574 46.88 51.90 -35.62
CA VAL A 574 48.24 51.37 -35.92
C VAL A 574 48.38 49.87 -35.50
N ALA A 575 48.99 49.07 -36.38
CA ALA A 575 49.57 47.71 -36.29
C ALA A 575 49.37 46.73 -35.07
N GLN A 576 48.62 45.65 -35.36
CA GLN A 576 48.97 44.22 -35.21
C GLN A 576 49.55 43.62 -33.89
N ARG A 577 48.83 42.62 -33.33
CA ARG A 577 49.29 41.20 -33.41
C ARG A 577 48.12 40.19 -33.31
N SER A 578 48.30 39.05 -33.98
CA SER A 578 47.25 38.07 -34.32
C SER A 578 46.73 37.22 -33.15
N LYS A 579 45.40 37.00 -33.13
CA LYS A 579 44.78 35.69 -32.86
C LYS A 579 43.38 35.61 -33.49
N ARG A 580 43.06 34.51 -34.19
CA ARG A 580 41.76 34.28 -34.85
C ARG A 580 40.69 33.84 -33.84
N THR A 581 39.60 34.59 -33.73
CA THR A 581 38.31 34.04 -33.27
C THR A 581 37.64 33.27 -34.41
N LYS A 582 37.15 32.06 -34.14
CA LYS A 582 36.18 31.37 -35.02
C LYS A 582 34.76 31.88 -34.71
N ARG A 583 33.87 31.78 -35.69
CA ARG A 583 32.42 31.90 -35.46
C ARG A 583 31.97 30.87 -34.42
N GLN A 584 31.00 31.24 -33.59
CA GLN A 584 30.16 30.27 -32.90
C GLN A 584 29.03 29.88 -33.86
N ASP A 585 28.93 28.60 -34.18
CA ASP A 585 27.71 28.05 -34.77
C ASP A 585 26.70 27.82 -33.64
N GLY A 586 25.47 28.28 -33.83
CA GLY A 586 24.38 28.03 -32.88
C GLY A 586 23.97 26.57 -32.94
N LYS A 587 23.96 25.87 -31.80
CA LYS A 587 23.26 24.59 -31.68
C LYS A 587 21.78 24.85 -31.47
N GLU A 588 20.95 24.40 -32.40
CA GLU A 588 19.55 24.12 -32.10
C GLU A 588 19.49 22.91 -31.15
N ASN A 589 18.65 22.99 -30.11
CA ASN A 589 18.47 21.91 -29.15
C ASN A 589 17.59 20.82 -29.77
N SER A 590 18.16 19.65 -30.06
CA SER A 590 17.39 18.43 -30.34
C SER A 590 16.49 18.11 -29.15
N LYS A 591 15.18 17.90 -29.39
CA LYS A 591 14.28 17.42 -28.34
C LYS A 591 14.76 16.06 -27.83
N LEU A 592 15.05 15.98 -26.54
CA LEU A 592 15.41 14.71 -25.90
C LEU A 592 14.15 13.89 -25.70
N ILE A 593 14.02 12.79 -26.46
CA ILE A 593 12.91 11.84 -26.36
C ILE A 593 13.46 10.55 -25.76
N LEU A 594 12.81 10.06 -24.70
CA LEU A 594 13.10 8.77 -24.09
C LEU A 594 11.93 7.83 -24.34
N LYS A 595 12.21 6.62 -24.82
CA LYS A 595 11.23 5.54 -24.87
C LYS A 595 11.28 4.79 -23.55
N ILE A 596 10.13 4.63 -22.90
CA ILE A 596 9.96 3.83 -21.69
C ILE A 596 9.20 2.56 -22.08
N THR A 597 9.84 1.41 -21.92
CA THR A 597 9.23 0.08 -22.10
C THR A 597 9.04 -0.55 -20.74
N ILE A 598 7.82 -1.01 -20.45
CA ILE A 598 7.45 -1.71 -19.21
C ILE A 598 6.95 -3.09 -19.61
N CYS A 599 7.49 -4.13 -18.97
CA CYS A 599 7.00 -5.50 -19.06
C CYS A 599 6.64 -6.00 -17.67
N ALA A 600 5.51 -6.69 -17.54
CA ALA A 600 5.06 -7.29 -16.29
C ALA A 600 4.50 -8.70 -16.53
N ARG A 601 4.82 -9.64 -15.65
CA ARG A 601 4.24 -11.00 -15.61
C ARG A 601 3.89 -11.36 -14.17
N TYR A 602 2.71 -11.91 -13.93
CA TYR A 602 2.28 -12.29 -12.59
C TYR A 602 2.95 -13.59 -12.13
N LEU A 603 3.17 -13.74 -10.82
CA LEU A 603 3.90 -14.86 -10.22
C LEU A 603 3.05 -15.74 -9.30
N GLY A 604 1.74 -15.51 -9.22
CA GLY A 604 0.79 -16.36 -8.50
C GLY A 604 0.09 -17.42 -9.38
N ASN A 605 -0.72 -18.26 -8.74
CA ASN A 605 -1.19 -19.55 -9.28
C ASN A 605 -2.29 -19.48 -10.36
N LYS A 606 -2.88 -18.29 -10.60
CA LYS A 606 -3.86 -17.99 -11.65
C LYS A 606 -3.50 -16.63 -12.24
N ALA A 607 -3.98 -16.28 -13.43
CA ALA A 607 -3.83 -14.90 -13.92
C ALA A 607 -4.56 -13.91 -12.99
N THR A 608 -4.07 -12.67 -12.94
CA THR A 608 -4.70 -11.58 -12.16
C THR A 608 -6.09 -11.21 -12.67
N GLY A 609 -6.84 -10.49 -11.83
CA GLY A 609 -7.92 -9.65 -12.33
C GLY A 609 -7.37 -8.39 -12.98
N MET A 610 -8.18 -7.33 -13.00
CA MET A 610 -7.76 -6.02 -13.47
C MET A 610 -6.48 -5.57 -12.75
N SER A 611 -5.50 -5.06 -13.49
CA SER A 611 -4.19 -4.66 -12.95
C SER A 611 -3.91 -3.19 -13.24
N ILE A 612 -3.20 -2.52 -12.32
CA ILE A 612 -2.70 -1.16 -12.50
C ILE A 612 -1.18 -1.16 -12.61
N VAL A 613 -0.68 -0.36 -13.57
CA VAL A 613 0.72 0.04 -13.67
C VAL A 613 0.79 1.56 -13.45
N ASP A 614 1.20 1.99 -12.26
CA ASP A 614 1.54 3.38 -11.96
C ASP A 614 2.99 3.65 -12.38
N ALA A 615 3.17 4.28 -13.54
CA ALA A 615 4.46 4.58 -14.13
C ALA A 615 4.81 6.06 -13.91
N GLY A 616 5.54 6.33 -12.82
CA GLY A 616 6.13 7.65 -12.60
C GLY A 616 7.08 8.03 -13.74
N ILE A 617 7.09 9.29 -14.17
CA ILE A 617 8.01 9.82 -15.20
C ILE A 617 9.05 10.78 -14.60
N PHE A 618 10.16 10.98 -15.30
CA PHE A 618 11.25 11.83 -14.83
C PHE A 618 10.83 13.31 -14.73
N SER A 619 11.33 14.02 -13.71
CA SER A 619 11.09 15.46 -13.57
C SER A 619 11.62 16.23 -14.78
N GLY A 620 10.81 17.12 -15.35
CA GLY A 620 11.13 17.84 -16.59
C GLY A 620 10.74 17.11 -17.88
N PHE A 621 10.00 15.99 -17.80
CA PHE A 621 9.48 15.26 -18.95
C PHE A 621 7.95 15.12 -18.89
N ILE A 622 7.31 15.05 -20.06
CA ILE A 622 5.88 14.80 -20.25
C ILE A 622 5.68 13.58 -21.16
N ALA A 623 4.64 12.78 -20.89
CA ALA A 623 4.29 11.60 -21.68
C ALA A 623 3.53 11.96 -22.96
N ASP A 624 3.87 11.31 -24.06
CA ASP A 624 3.27 11.56 -25.37
C ASP A 624 1.80 11.11 -25.43
N GLN A 625 0.90 12.03 -25.77
CA GLN A 625 -0.54 11.78 -25.78
C GLN A 625 -1.00 10.96 -26.99
N GLU A 626 -0.23 10.89 -28.09
CA GLU A 626 -0.60 10.07 -29.25
C GLU A 626 -0.33 8.59 -28.99
N ASP A 627 0.79 8.26 -28.33
CA ASP A 627 1.10 6.91 -27.85
C ASP A 627 0.03 6.40 -26.88
N LEU A 628 -0.34 7.19 -25.87
CA LEU A 628 -1.36 6.79 -24.89
C LEU A 628 -2.73 6.55 -25.55
N LYS A 629 -3.13 7.42 -26.49
CA LYS A 629 -4.33 7.23 -27.32
C LYS A 629 -4.22 6.05 -28.28
N LYS A 630 -3.01 5.66 -28.69
CA LYS A 630 -2.80 4.44 -29.50
C LYS A 630 -2.96 3.19 -28.64
N LEU A 631 -2.30 3.12 -27.48
CA LEU A 631 -2.40 1.96 -26.56
C LEU A 631 -3.85 1.62 -26.20
N LYS A 632 -4.72 2.62 -25.95
CA LYS A 632 -6.16 2.35 -25.72
C LYS A 632 -6.91 1.90 -26.97
N ARG A 633 -6.62 2.47 -28.15
CA ARG A 633 -7.27 2.05 -29.42
C ARG A 633 -6.89 0.62 -29.82
N ASP A 634 -5.65 0.24 -29.58
CA ASP A 634 -5.10 -1.08 -29.88
C ASP A 634 -5.51 -2.13 -28.81
N ARG A 635 -6.33 -1.76 -27.81
CA ARG A 635 -6.76 -2.58 -26.66
C ARG A 635 -5.60 -3.20 -25.86
N ILE A 636 -4.48 -2.47 -25.75
CA ILE A 636 -3.34 -2.82 -24.90
C ILE A 636 -3.55 -2.28 -23.46
N ILE A 637 -4.43 -1.28 -23.31
CA ILE A 637 -4.89 -0.74 -22.02
C ILE A 637 -6.37 -0.38 -22.11
N GLU A 638 -7.11 -0.59 -21.03
CA GLU A 638 -8.52 -0.21 -20.93
C GLU A 638 -8.67 1.31 -20.70
N ARG A 639 -7.75 1.89 -19.91
CA ARG A 639 -7.75 3.31 -19.53
C ARG A 639 -6.33 3.77 -19.20
N TYR A 640 -6.09 5.06 -19.31
CA TYR A 640 -4.93 5.72 -18.69
C TYR A 640 -5.37 7.02 -18.02
N GLU A 641 -4.61 7.46 -17.02
CA GLU A 641 -4.73 8.77 -16.40
C GLU A 641 -3.36 9.43 -16.29
N THR A 642 -3.25 10.70 -16.69
CA THR A 642 -1.98 11.42 -16.79
C THR A 642 -1.84 12.48 -15.70
N SER A 643 -0.62 12.65 -15.19
CA SER A 643 -0.29 13.65 -14.17
C SER A 643 1.09 14.26 -14.44
N SER A 644 1.42 15.37 -13.77
CA SER A 644 2.75 15.98 -13.79
C SER A 644 3.85 15.14 -13.08
N LYS A 645 3.56 13.88 -12.72
CA LYS A 645 4.46 12.95 -12.02
C LYS A 645 4.56 11.58 -12.68
N GLY A 646 3.62 11.22 -13.55
CA GLY A 646 3.49 9.86 -14.06
C GLY A 646 2.22 9.62 -14.85
N VAL A 647 2.12 8.42 -15.41
CA VAL A 647 0.93 7.90 -16.10
C VAL A 647 0.48 6.63 -15.38
N ILE A 648 -0.79 6.59 -14.99
CA ILE A 648 -1.43 5.40 -14.43
C ILE A 648 -2.10 4.66 -15.58
N PHE A 649 -1.76 3.40 -15.78
CA PHE A 649 -2.35 2.52 -16.79
C PHE A 649 -3.25 1.47 -16.13
N TYR A 650 -4.38 1.19 -16.78
CA TYR A 650 -5.38 0.20 -16.36
C TYR A 650 -5.44 -0.91 -17.40
N LEU A 651 -5.25 -2.16 -16.97
CA LEU A 651 -5.17 -3.35 -17.84
C LEU A 651 -6.22 -4.37 -17.42
N GLU A 652 -6.83 -5.09 -18.38
CA GLU A 652 -7.81 -6.16 -18.09
C GLU A 652 -7.23 -7.25 -17.18
N LYS A 653 -5.99 -7.65 -17.45
CA LYS A 653 -5.24 -8.67 -16.68
C LYS A 653 -3.75 -8.61 -17.02
N ILE A 654 -2.93 -9.12 -16.10
CA ILE A 654 -1.54 -9.52 -16.35
C ILE A 654 -1.46 -11.06 -16.22
N PRO A 655 -1.05 -11.78 -17.29
CA PRO A 655 -0.95 -13.24 -17.29
C PRO A 655 0.23 -13.77 -16.46
N THR A 656 0.16 -15.05 -16.11
CA THR A 656 1.22 -15.77 -15.38
C THR A 656 2.27 -16.37 -16.31
N GLU A 657 1.89 -16.77 -17.53
CA GLU A 657 2.73 -17.57 -18.45
C GLU A 657 3.66 -16.72 -19.33
N GLU A 658 3.20 -15.56 -19.79
CA GLU A 658 3.91 -14.67 -20.73
C GLU A 658 4.13 -13.25 -20.15
N GLU A 659 5.08 -12.48 -20.69
CA GLU A 659 5.32 -11.10 -20.22
C GLU A 659 4.45 -10.10 -20.98
N TYR A 660 3.58 -9.38 -20.26
CA TYR A 660 2.77 -8.32 -20.81
C TYR A 660 3.59 -7.04 -20.96
N CYS A 661 4.00 -6.73 -22.20
CA CYS A 661 4.89 -5.61 -22.52
C CYS A 661 4.17 -4.49 -23.27
N PHE A 662 4.33 -3.25 -22.82
CA PHE A 662 3.94 -2.04 -23.57
C PHE A 662 4.98 -0.92 -23.44
N HIS A 663 4.85 0.11 -24.27
CA HIS A 663 5.80 1.23 -24.26
C HIS A 663 5.16 2.55 -24.65
N PHE A 664 5.73 3.65 -24.16
CA PHE A 664 5.36 5.01 -24.53
C PHE A 664 6.60 5.92 -24.52
N HIS A 665 6.55 6.99 -25.31
CA HIS A 665 7.58 8.01 -25.31
C HIS A 665 7.30 9.11 -24.27
N VAL A 666 8.37 9.64 -23.70
CA VAL A 666 8.36 10.89 -22.92
C VAL A 666 9.32 11.88 -23.56
N HIS A 667 8.88 13.13 -23.69
CA HIS A 667 9.68 14.21 -24.25
C HIS A 667 10.05 15.21 -23.15
N LYS A 668 11.26 15.77 -23.22
CA LYS A 668 11.73 16.80 -22.30
C LYS A 668 10.96 18.11 -22.53
N ASP A 669 10.39 18.64 -21.46
CA ASP A 669 9.62 19.88 -21.40
C ASP A 669 10.48 21.05 -20.91
N TYR A 670 11.19 20.87 -19.78
CA TYR A 670 12.11 21.86 -19.21
C TYR A 670 13.42 21.27 -18.70
N GLU A 671 14.41 22.13 -18.46
CA GLU A 671 15.73 21.73 -17.95
C GLU A 671 15.68 21.49 -16.43
N VAL A 672 16.17 20.33 -15.98
CA VAL A 672 16.28 19.98 -14.56
C VAL A 672 17.73 19.61 -14.25
N GLY A 673 18.34 20.33 -13.30
CA GLY A 673 19.79 20.22 -13.02
C GLY A 673 20.27 18.87 -12.49
N ASN A 674 19.36 17.97 -12.10
CA ASN A 674 19.66 16.56 -11.82
C ASN A 674 18.39 15.70 -11.98
N THR A 675 18.33 14.85 -13.01
CA THR A 675 17.20 13.94 -13.25
C THR A 675 17.27 12.74 -12.30
N GLN A 676 16.38 12.71 -11.32
CA GLN A 676 16.31 11.61 -10.34
C GLN A 676 15.74 10.31 -10.95
N ARG A 677 15.95 9.19 -10.25
CA ARG A 677 15.27 7.93 -10.57
C ARG A 677 13.76 8.08 -10.39
N SER A 678 13.02 7.41 -11.25
CA SER A 678 11.57 7.23 -11.11
C SER A 678 11.26 5.80 -10.64
N LEU A 679 9.99 5.51 -10.40
CA LEU A 679 9.48 4.17 -10.09
C LEU A 679 8.35 3.76 -11.04
N VAL A 680 8.21 2.46 -11.24
CA VAL A 680 6.97 1.84 -11.70
C VAL A 680 6.45 0.97 -10.57
N LYS A 681 5.19 1.17 -10.16
CA LYS A 681 4.47 0.25 -9.27
C LYS A 681 3.44 -0.52 -10.08
N VAL A 682 3.56 -1.84 -10.10
CA VAL A 682 2.54 -2.76 -10.63
C VAL A 682 1.77 -3.36 -9.45
N TYR A 683 0.45 -3.43 -9.54
CA TYR A 683 -0.39 -4.06 -8.52
C TYR A 683 -1.70 -4.58 -9.11
N ASP A 684 -2.24 -5.64 -8.51
CA ASP A 684 -3.62 -6.06 -8.78
C ASP A 684 -4.59 -4.99 -8.24
N TYR A 685 -5.63 -4.66 -9.01
CA TYR A 685 -6.57 -3.57 -8.68
C TYR A 685 -7.52 -3.93 -7.53
N TYR A 686 -7.67 -5.23 -7.24
CA TYR A 686 -8.59 -5.79 -6.25
C TYR A 686 -7.86 -6.25 -4.99
N ASN A 687 -6.63 -6.73 -5.13
CA ASN A 687 -5.70 -6.99 -4.04
C ASN A 687 -4.43 -6.11 -4.14
N PRO A 688 -4.46 -4.81 -3.75
CA PRO A 688 -3.32 -3.90 -3.90
C PRO A 688 -2.08 -4.21 -3.06
N ASP A 689 -2.18 -5.16 -2.11
CA ASP A 689 -1.05 -5.73 -1.36
C ASP A 689 -0.25 -6.72 -2.22
N GLU A 690 -0.86 -7.29 -3.26
CA GLU A 690 -0.14 -7.96 -4.34
C GLU A 690 0.42 -6.91 -5.31
N THR A 691 1.71 -6.63 -5.15
CA THR A 691 2.40 -5.57 -5.88
C THR A 691 3.87 -5.91 -6.15
N CYS A 692 4.47 -5.21 -7.10
CA CYS A 692 5.91 -5.00 -7.12
C CYS A 692 6.24 -3.55 -7.50
N THR A 693 7.30 -2.99 -6.91
CA THR A 693 7.77 -1.62 -7.20
C THR A 693 9.21 -1.64 -7.67
N VAL A 694 9.48 -1.13 -8.87
CA VAL A 694 10.81 -1.13 -9.50
C VAL A 694 11.29 0.30 -9.74
N PHE A 695 12.47 0.63 -9.21
CA PHE A 695 13.11 1.94 -9.42
C PHE A 695 14.02 1.92 -10.65
N TYR A 696 13.81 2.87 -11.56
CA TYR A 696 14.52 2.95 -12.85
C TYR A 696 15.15 4.33 -13.10
N SER A 697 16.13 4.40 -13.99
CA SER A 697 17.09 5.51 -14.10
C SER A 697 17.46 5.79 -15.55
N PRO A 698 17.61 7.06 -15.99
CA PRO A 698 18.17 7.38 -17.31
C PRO A 698 19.65 6.95 -17.44
N THR A 699 20.38 6.90 -16.33
CA THR A 699 21.82 6.60 -16.28
C THR A 699 22.14 5.48 -15.28
N LYS A 700 23.07 4.58 -15.64
CA LYS A 700 23.40 3.39 -14.84
C LYS A 700 24.13 3.69 -13.51
N ASN A 701 24.85 4.81 -13.41
CA ASN A 701 25.58 5.19 -12.20
C ASN A 701 24.84 6.29 -11.41
N SER A 702 24.27 5.92 -10.27
CA SER A 702 23.79 6.82 -9.22
C SER A 702 23.78 6.06 -7.90
N ALA A 703 24.70 6.38 -6.99
CA ALA A 703 24.69 5.81 -5.65
C ALA A 703 23.57 6.46 -4.83
N LEU A 704 22.55 5.66 -4.47
CA LEU A 704 21.54 6.06 -3.50
C LEU A 704 22.12 6.02 -2.08
N LEU A 705 21.40 6.63 -1.13
CA LEU A 705 21.42 6.36 0.31
C LEU A 705 21.81 4.90 0.63
N ARG A 706 23.06 4.65 1.02
CA ARG A 706 23.49 3.32 1.44
C ARG A 706 23.27 3.17 2.95
N LYS A 707 22.21 2.47 3.38
CA LYS A 707 22.17 1.96 4.76
C LYS A 707 23.32 0.97 4.94
N ILE A 708 24.00 0.99 6.09
CA ILE A 708 24.84 -0.14 6.52
C ILE A 708 23.95 -1.01 7.39
N CYS A 709 23.47 -2.15 6.88
CA CYS A 709 22.63 -3.08 7.63
C CYS A 709 23.31 -4.43 7.77
N ASP A 710 23.19 -5.04 8.94
CA ASP A 710 23.66 -6.39 9.24
C ASP A 710 22.86 -6.92 10.44
N GLY A 711 22.47 -8.20 10.44
CA GLY A 711 21.66 -8.80 11.54
C GLY A 711 20.39 -8.03 11.94
N GLY A 712 19.79 -7.25 11.02
CA GLY A 712 18.64 -6.37 11.31
C GLY A 712 18.99 -4.99 11.90
N VAL A 713 20.25 -4.74 12.28
CA VAL A 713 20.72 -3.44 12.78
C VAL A 713 21.22 -2.58 11.62
N CYS A 714 20.52 -1.48 11.33
CA CYS A 714 20.88 -0.53 10.27
C CYS A 714 21.48 0.77 10.83
N GLN A 715 22.75 1.05 10.51
CA GLN A 715 23.41 2.33 10.81
C GLN A 715 23.29 3.32 9.64
N CYS A 716 23.08 4.59 9.99
CA CYS A 716 23.16 5.71 9.05
C CYS A 716 24.60 5.92 8.58
N ALA A 717 24.86 5.72 7.28
CA ALA A 717 26.19 5.95 6.70
C ALA A 717 26.33 7.33 6.01
N GLU A 718 25.41 8.27 6.27
CA GLU A 718 25.40 9.58 5.60
C GLU A 718 26.39 10.62 6.14
N GLY A 719 27.11 10.34 7.25
CA GLY A 719 28.24 11.16 7.71
C GLY A 719 29.35 11.29 6.66
N GLY A 720 29.84 12.50 6.42
CA GLY A 720 30.84 12.81 5.40
C GLY A 720 32.25 12.25 5.68
N CYS A 721 33.22 12.53 4.82
CA CYS A 721 34.60 12.05 5.03
C CYS A 721 35.26 12.67 6.29
N PRO A 722 36.17 11.95 6.97
CA PRO A 722 36.98 12.49 8.05
C PRO A 722 37.75 13.76 7.65
N PRO A 723 37.91 14.74 8.57
CA PRO A 723 38.56 16.01 8.26
C PRO A 723 40.06 15.82 7.99
N ARG A 724 40.52 16.26 6.81
CA ARG A 724 41.93 16.16 6.36
C ARG A 724 42.99 16.78 7.29
N LYS A 725 42.59 17.53 8.32
CA LYS A 725 43.45 18.18 9.32
C LYS A 725 42.73 18.21 10.69
N PRO A 726 42.64 17.09 11.43
CA PRO A 726 41.76 16.98 12.59
C PRO A 726 42.13 17.88 13.78
N PHE A 727 43.34 18.46 13.78
CA PHE A 727 43.85 19.35 14.82
C PHE A 727 43.94 20.83 14.40
N GLU A 728 43.26 21.28 13.33
CA GLU A 728 43.32 22.71 12.98
C GLU A 728 42.68 23.62 14.03
N ILE A 729 41.65 23.14 14.75
CA ILE A 729 41.05 23.82 15.91
C ILE A 729 42.04 23.99 17.09
N VAL A 730 43.03 23.09 17.23
CA VAL A 730 44.03 23.18 18.31
C VAL A 730 45.01 24.35 18.10
N LYS A 731 45.07 24.91 16.88
CA LYS A 731 45.87 26.11 16.59
C LYS A 731 45.25 27.39 17.17
N THR A 732 43.97 27.39 17.54
CA THR A 732 43.26 28.58 18.04
C THR A 732 43.22 28.70 19.56
N PHE A 733 43.66 27.69 20.30
CA PHE A 733 43.92 27.82 21.74
C PHE A 733 45.16 28.68 21.99
N ASP A 734 45.27 29.28 23.18
CA ASP A 734 46.48 29.97 23.61
C ASP A 734 47.59 29.00 24.02
N ASN A 735 48.85 29.48 24.04
CA ASN A 735 50.01 28.59 24.23
C ASN A 735 49.95 27.79 25.54
N ASP A 736 49.50 28.41 26.62
CA ASP A 736 49.49 27.81 27.97
C ASP A 736 48.26 26.91 28.21
N GLU A 737 47.23 26.99 27.35
CA GLU A 737 46.03 26.16 27.43
C GLU A 737 46.02 24.96 26.46
N LYS A 738 46.90 24.95 25.45
CA LYS A 738 46.95 23.91 24.40
C LYS A 738 47.01 22.46 24.90
N GLU A 739 47.65 22.21 26.05
CA GLU A 739 47.68 20.86 26.65
C GLU A 739 46.29 20.46 27.18
N LYS A 740 45.67 21.31 28.02
CA LYS A 740 44.33 21.08 28.57
C LYS A 740 43.27 21.01 27.46
N GLY A 741 43.36 21.91 26.48
CA GLY A 741 42.48 21.92 25.31
C GLY A 741 42.59 20.65 24.46
N LEU A 742 43.80 20.08 24.32
CA LEU A 742 43.99 18.77 23.68
C LEU A 742 43.40 17.63 24.50
N ILE A 743 43.66 17.56 25.81
CA ILE A 743 43.13 16.52 26.69
C ILE A 743 41.59 16.51 26.64
N ASN A 744 40.97 17.68 26.83
CA ASN A 744 39.51 17.86 26.74
C ASN A 744 38.97 17.47 25.35
N TYR A 745 39.66 17.83 24.26
CA TYR A 745 39.30 17.44 22.90
C TYR A 745 39.39 15.92 22.66
N PHE A 746 40.37 15.22 23.24
CA PHE A 746 40.43 13.75 23.20
C PHE A 746 39.35 13.09 24.05
N CYS A 747 39.11 13.59 25.26
CA CYS A 747 38.22 12.95 26.22
C CYS A 747 36.73 13.11 25.86
N ASN A 748 36.30 14.32 25.50
CA ASN A 748 34.87 14.64 25.32
C ASN A 748 34.34 14.39 23.91
N LYS A 749 35.20 14.48 22.88
CA LYS A 749 34.76 14.35 21.48
C LYS A 749 34.78 12.92 20.95
N PHE A 750 35.72 12.09 21.39
CA PHE A 750 35.94 10.74 20.86
C PHE A 750 35.83 9.70 21.97
N ASP A 751 35.25 8.55 21.66
CA ASP A 751 35.03 7.48 22.64
C ASP A 751 36.31 6.65 22.77
N TYR A 752 36.87 6.23 21.63
CA TYR A 752 38.15 5.51 21.54
C TYR A 752 39.27 6.36 20.91
N VAL A 753 40.52 6.07 21.28
CA VAL A 753 41.73 6.63 20.65
C VAL A 753 42.80 5.53 20.55
N TRP A 754 43.16 5.14 19.32
CA TRP A 754 44.10 4.05 19.03
C TRP A 754 45.24 4.53 18.12
N LYS A 755 46.40 3.89 18.24
CA LYS A 755 47.55 4.05 17.34
C LYS A 755 47.83 2.72 16.64
N GLY A 756 48.13 2.74 15.35
CA GLY A 756 48.19 1.52 14.56
C GLY A 756 48.41 1.74 13.07
N GLN A 757 48.23 0.69 12.26
CA GLN A 757 48.59 0.66 10.83
C GLN A 757 47.51 0.03 9.96
N PHE A 758 47.28 0.62 8.77
CA PHE A 758 46.42 0.03 7.74
C PHE A 758 47.20 -1.00 6.90
N LYS A 759 46.66 -2.23 6.76
CA LYS A 759 47.31 -3.35 6.04
C LYS A 759 46.60 -3.81 4.77
N ARG A 760 45.29 -3.61 4.62
CA ARG A 760 44.53 -4.09 3.44
C ARG A 760 43.26 -3.27 3.23
N GLU A 761 42.87 -3.10 1.98
CA GLU A 761 41.58 -2.53 1.58
C GLU A 761 40.79 -3.57 0.78
N LYS A 762 39.47 -3.66 1.00
CA LYS A 762 38.51 -4.38 0.16
C LYS A 762 37.30 -3.48 -0.09
N ASN A 763 36.84 -3.39 -1.33
CA ASN A 763 35.62 -2.64 -1.65
C ASN A 763 34.40 -3.55 -1.46
N GLU A 764 33.52 -3.20 -0.52
CA GLU A 764 32.27 -3.91 -0.23
C GLU A 764 31.12 -2.89 -0.28
N GLY A 765 30.19 -3.04 -1.23
CA GLY A 765 29.03 -2.16 -1.38
C GLY A 765 29.35 -0.68 -1.69
N GLY A 766 30.59 -0.34 -2.04
CA GLY A 766 31.05 1.06 -2.13
C GLY A 766 31.45 1.67 -0.78
N PHE A 767 31.84 0.84 0.17
CA PHE A 767 32.72 1.22 1.28
C PHE A 767 34.06 0.53 1.11
N LEU A 768 35.13 1.25 1.42
CA LEU A 768 36.46 0.69 1.62
C LEU A 768 36.51 0.10 3.02
N LYS A 769 36.53 -1.23 3.10
CA LYS A 769 36.78 -2.00 4.32
C LYS A 769 38.28 -2.07 4.55
N LEU A 770 38.73 -1.34 5.55
CA LEU A 770 40.13 -1.15 5.90
C LEU A 770 40.48 -2.06 7.07
N SER A 771 41.48 -2.93 6.90
CA SER A 771 42.07 -3.70 8.00
C SER A 771 43.08 -2.82 8.75
N PHE A 772 42.75 -2.43 9.98
CA PHE A 772 43.63 -1.66 10.86
C PHE A 772 44.14 -2.55 12.00
N VAL A 773 45.46 -2.63 12.16
CA VAL A 773 46.09 -3.31 13.30
C VAL A 773 46.38 -2.28 14.38
N VAL A 774 45.93 -2.55 15.60
CA VAL A 774 46.12 -1.65 16.75
C VAL A 774 47.48 -1.94 17.39
N ASP A 775 48.47 -1.09 17.10
CA ASP A 775 49.81 -1.18 17.68
C ASP A 775 49.81 -0.77 19.18
N GLU A 776 48.92 0.15 19.58
CA GLU A 776 48.87 0.70 20.93
C GLU A 776 47.53 1.39 21.24
N VAL A 777 46.93 1.09 22.39
CA VAL A 777 45.69 1.71 22.90
C VAL A 777 46.03 2.92 23.77
N ILE A 778 45.38 4.05 23.49
CA ILE A 778 45.59 5.33 24.21
C ILE A 778 44.36 5.65 25.06
N LYS A 779 43.15 5.50 24.49
CA LYS A 779 41.86 5.49 25.19
C LYS A 779 41.09 4.28 24.67
N HIS A 780 40.70 3.37 25.56
CA HIS A 780 39.79 2.28 25.21
C HIS A 780 38.36 2.83 25.06
N GLY A 781 37.56 2.16 24.24
CA GLY A 781 36.14 2.46 24.07
C GLY A 781 35.30 1.37 24.72
N ILE A 782 34.26 0.93 24.00
CA ILE A 782 33.40 -0.20 24.34
C ILE A 782 34.13 -1.56 24.36
N GLU A 783 35.22 -1.71 23.59
CA GLU A 783 36.14 -2.84 23.71
C GLU A 783 37.26 -2.54 24.71
N SER A 784 37.57 -3.51 25.58
CA SER A 784 38.64 -3.38 26.57
C SER A 784 40.03 -3.46 25.90
N LYS A 785 41.04 -2.90 26.58
CA LYS A 785 42.40 -2.80 26.04
C LYS A 785 43.01 -4.17 25.68
N GLU A 786 42.73 -5.17 26.49
CA GLU A 786 43.27 -6.54 26.41
C GLU A 786 42.73 -7.31 25.21
N LEU A 787 41.58 -6.90 24.66
CA LEU A 787 40.91 -7.53 23.52
C LEU A 787 41.33 -6.93 22.16
N ILE A 788 41.99 -5.76 22.16
CA ILE A 788 42.27 -4.99 20.94
C ILE A 788 43.77 -4.71 20.72
N GLU A 789 44.60 -4.61 21.77
CA GLU A 789 46.02 -4.27 21.61
C GLU A 789 46.80 -5.44 20.96
N GLY A 790 47.34 -5.22 19.77
CA GLY A 790 47.99 -6.23 18.93
C GLY A 790 47.08 -6.90 17.88
N ASP A 791 45.76 -6.72 17.95
CA ASP A 791 44.79 -7.37 17.06
C ASP A 791 44.36 -6.46 15.88
N THR A 792 43.60 -7.04 14.93
CA THR A 792 43.05 -6.36 13.75
C THR A 792 41.58 -6.00 13.97
N ARG A 793 41.20 -4.76 13.63
CA ARG A 793 39.80 -4.32 13.53
C ARG A 793 39.49 -3.85 12.11
N TYR A 794 38.24 -4.08 11.69
CA TYR A 794 37.74 -3.67 10.38
C TYR A 794 37.05 -2.31 10.49
N LEU A 795 37.65 -1.30 9.87
CA LEU A 795 37.12 0.06 9.83
C LEU A 795 36.49 0.31 8.46
N LEU A 796 35.34 1.00 8.42
CA LEU A 796 34.67 1.34 7.16
C LEU A 796 34.88 2.80 6.79
N LEU A 797 35.42 3.05 5.61
CA LEU A 797 35.52 4.37 4.96
C LEU A 797 34.67 4.36 3.68
N ARG A 798 34.18 5.51 3.21
CA ARG A 798 33.46 5.58 1.92
C ARG A 798 34.41 5.44 0.72
N ASP A 799 33.91 4.82 -0.35
CA ASP A 799 34.58 4.76 -1.67
C ASP A 799 35.08 6.11 -2.21
N ASN A 800 34.30 7.18 -2.00
CA ASN A 800 34.59 8.53 -2.48
C ASN A 800 35.54 9.35 -1.58
N CYS A 801 35.98 8.82 -0.43
CA CYS A 801 36.97 9.50 0.40
C CYS A 801 38.39 9.22 -0.10
N SER A 802 39.31 10.18 0.09
CA SER A 802 40.72 9.99 -0.31
C SER A 802 41.35 8.86 0.51
N PRO A 803 41.96 7.83 -0.11
CA PRO A 803 42.51 6.68 0.62
C PRO A 803 43.70 7.08 1.49
N TYR A 804 43.89 6.34 2.58
CA TYR A 804 45.04 6.50 3.47
C TYR A 804 46.25 5.73 2.93
N LEU A 805 47.46 6.19 3.21
CA LEU A 805 48.67 5.47 2.80
C LEU A 805 48.85 4.24 3.70
N LEU A 806 48.82 3.05 3.11
CA LEU A 806 49.16 1.78 3.77
C LEU A 806 50.57 1.80 4.37
N GLU A 807 50.83 0.88 5.32
CA GLU A 807 52.14 0.68 5.97
C GLU A 807 52.70 1.91 6.73
N LYS A 808 51.85 2.92 6.98
CA LYS A 808 52.19 4.05 7.86
C LYS A 808 51.42 3.96 9.17
N THR A 809 52.04 4.41 10.25
CA THR A 809 51.39 4.55 11.55
C THR A 809 50.44 5.73 11.55
N TYR A 810 49.22 5.53 12.03
CA TYR A 810 48.22 6.56 12.25
C TYR A 810 47.79 6.57 13.71
N LEU A 811 47.37 7.75 14.16
CA LEU A 811 46.52 7.96 15.31
C LEU A 811 45.08 8.09 14.80
N ILE A 812 44.20 7.20 15.23
CA ILE A 812 42.77 7.21 14.90
C ILE A 812 41.94 7.40 16.15
N MET A 813 40.83 8.11 16.02
CA MET A 813 39.88 8.41 17.09
C MET A 813 38.49 8.60 16.50
N GLY A 814 37.44 8.18 17.20
CA GLY A 814 36.08 8.16 16.65
C GLY A 814 35.02 7.88 17.70
N LYS A 815 33.81 7.56 17.23
CA LYS A 815 32.69 7.10 18.06
C LYS A 815 32.60 5.58 18.05
N ASP A 816 32.19 4.99 19.18
CA ASP A 816 32.28 3.55 19.39
C ASP A 816 31.48 2.73 18.37
N GLY A 817 32.01 1.53 18.08
CA GLY A 817 31.46 0.64 17.06
C GLY A 817 30.12 0.02 17.48
N ASN A 818 29.23 -0.18 16.52
CA ASN A 818 28.01 -0.95 16.78
C ASN A 818 28.34 -2.44 16.97
N LYS A 819 27.62 -3.09 17.89
CA LYS A 819 27.72 -4.54 18.08
C LYS A 819 27.31 -5.27 16.80
N GLN A 820 28.12 -6.24 16.41
CA GLN A 820 27.85 -7.18 15.33
C GLN A 820 27.88 -8.59 15.92
N ILE A 821 27.02 -9.48 15.44
CA ILE A 821 27.09 -10.91 15.73
C ILE A 821 27.61 -11.58 14.46
N ASN A 822 28.71 -12.32 14.58
CA ASN A 822 29.29 -13.06 13.46
C ASN A 822 28.50 -14.35 13.19
N GLU A 823 28.79 -15.02 12.06
CA GLU A 823 28.18 -16.31 11.67
C GLU A 823 28.45 -17.44 12.69
N GLU A 824 29.39 -17.25 13.61
CA GLU A 824 29.74 -18.16 14.73
C GLU A 824 29.16 -17.68 16.09
N GLU A 825 28.11 -16.86 16.10
CA GLU A 825 27.46 -16.22 17.27
C GLU A 825 28.37 -15.30 18.14
N GLN A 826 29.65 -15.16 17.80
CA GLN A 826 30.59 -14.29 18.54
C GLN A 826 30.27 -12.79 18.34
N ILE A 827 30.38 -12.02 19.43
CA ILE A 827 30.15 -10.56 19.43
C ILE A 827 31.41 -9.84 18.93
N GLY A 828 31.31 -9.25 17.73
CA GLY A 828 32.28 -8.28 17.20
C GLY A 828 31.78 -6.84 17.31
N TYR A 829 32.62 -5.89 16.90
CA TYR A 829 32.30 -4.45 16.85
C TYR A 829 32.68 -3.84 15.50
N ARG A 830 31.77 -3.02 14.96
CA ARG A 830 31.85 -2.46 13.61
C ARG A 830 32.00 -0.93 13.66
N TYR A 831 33.16 -0.43 13.24
CA TYR A 831 33.53 0.98 13.35
C TYR A 831 33.46 1.70 11.99
N LEU A 832 33.01 2.96 12.01
CA LEU A 832 32.85 3.81 10.83
C LEU A 832 33.80 5.02 10.93
N LEU A 833 34.46 5.37 9.82
CA LEU A 833 35.32 6.55 9.70
C LEU A 833 34.59 7.66 8.94
N ASP A 834 34.05 8.62 9.67
CA ASP A 834 33.21 9.71 9.15
C ASP A 834 33.66 11.11 9.65
N GLN A 835 32.80 12.13 9.49
CA GLN A 835 33.00 13.50 9.98
C GLN A 835 33.19 13.61 11.51
N THR A 836 32.67 12.67 12.30
CA THR A 836 32.86 12.64 13.76
C THR A 836 34.21 12.03 14.13
N SER A 837 34.78 11.22 13.22
CA SER A 837 36.09 10.59 13.37
C SER A 837 37.24 11.53 13.02
N ALA A 838 38.45 11.19 13.46
CA ALA A 838 39.68 11.87 13.07
C ALA A 838 40.81 10.87 12.84
N VAL A 839 41.53 11.06 11.72
CA VAL A 839 42.68 10.24 11.33
C VAL A 839 43.87 11.17 11.12
N TYR A 840 44.97 10.92 11.86
CA TYR A 840 46.18 11.72 11.82
C TYR A 840 47.40 10.84 11.57
N LEU A 841 48.20 11.20 10.54
CA LEU A 841 49.44 10.50 10.21
C LEU A 841 50.48 10.73 11.32
N TRP A 842 50.89 9.65 11.99
CA TRP A 842 51.88 9.69 13.06
C TRP A 842 53.29 9.84 12.47
N VAL A 843 54.10 10.73 13.03
CA VAL A 843 55.47 11.03 12.57
C VAL A 843 56.46 10.61 13.65
N SER A 844 57.55 9.93 13.28
CA SER A 844 58.50 9.40 14.26
C SER A 844 59.20 10.51 15.06
N PRO A 845 59.62 10.25 16.31
CA PRO A 845 60.36 11.24 17.11
C PRO A 845 61.65 11.75 16.44
N LYS A 846 62.26 10.93 15.56
CA LYS A 846 63.47 11.29 14.80
C LYS A 846 63.18 12.30 13.68
N GLU A 847 62.03 12.18 13.01
CA GLU A 847 61.58 13.10 11.96
C GLU A 847 60.87 14.34 12.54
N ALA A 848 60.32 14.24 13.75
CA ALA A 848 59.59 15.31 14.44
C ALA A 848 60.45 16.54 14.82
N GLY A 849 61.76 16.52 14.56
CA GLY A 849 62.73 17.56 14.92
C GLY A 849 62.44 18.99 14.43
N ARG A 850 61.46 19.18 13.53
CA ARG A 850 60.98 20.50 13.06
C ARG A 850 59.50 20.80 13.35
N LYS A 851 58.79 19.97 14.13
CA LYS A 851 57.35 20.11 14.40
C LYS A 851 57.04 20.12 15.90
N GLY A 852 56.98 21.30 16.51
CA GLY A 852 56.65 21.47 17.94
C GLY A 852 55.34 20.79 18.36
N PHE A 853 54.33 20.80 17.50
CA PHE A 853 53.04 20.13 17.73
C PHE A 853 53.16 18.62 18.03
N GLN A 854 54.09 17.90 17.38
CA GLN A 854 54.25 16.47 17.64
C GLN A 854 54.85 16.19 19.02
N ARG A 855 55.68 17.11 19.56
CA ARG A 855 56.21 16.99 20.93
C ARG A 855 55.10 17.14 21.97
N LEU A 856 54.23 18.13 21.78
CA LEU A 856 53.03 18.34 22.62
C LEU A 856 52.07 17.15 22.54
N LEU A 857 51.78 16.67 21.32
CA LEU A 857 50.91 15.51 21.10
C LEU A 857 51.46 14.24 21.77
N ASN A 858 52.78 14.01 21.71
CA ASN A 858 53.41 12.91 22.42
C ASN A 858 53.24 13.04 23.94
N HIS A 859 53.44 14.24 24.51
CA HIS A 859 53.30 14.49 25.95
C HIS A 859 51.86 14.24 26.44
N VAL A 860 50.86 14.80 25.73
CA VAL A 860 49.44 14.58 26.01
C VAL A 860 49.08 13.09 25.93
N ILE A 861 49.60 12.34 24.96
CA ILE A 861 49.32 10.90 24.82
C ILE A 861 50.00 10.05 25.90
N THR A 862 51.17 10.43 26.40
CA THR A 862 51.76 9.80 27.60
C THR A 862 50.90 10.05 28.84
N ARG A 863 50.38 11.28 28.98
CA ARG A 863 49.54 11.68 30.11
C ARG A 863 48.17 10.99 30.12
N LEU A 864 47.48 10.94 28.98
CA LEU A 864 46.20 10.22 28.81
C LEU A 864 46.29 8.72 29.16
N LYS A 865 47.47 8.10 29.05
CA LYS A 865 47.70 6.69 29.43
C LYS A 865 47.98 6.47 30.93
N SER A 866 48.42 7.51 31.65
CA SER A 866 48.77 7.43 33.07
C SER A 866 47.64 7.97 33.95
N ASP A 867 47.11 9.14 33.57
CA ASP A 867 46.07 9.87 34.30
C ASP A 867 44.65 9.45 33.84
N GLY A 868 44.51 8.92 32.62
CA GLY A 868 43.22 8.66 31.98
C GLY A 868 42.54 9.94 31.50
N CYS A 869 41.20 9.87 31.36
CA CYS A 869 40.34 11.05 31.24
C CYS A 869 39.76 11.38 32.62
N LEU A 870 40.45 12.25 33.36
CA LEU A 870 39.92 12.86 34.58
C LEU A 870 38.89 13.94 34.23
N GLU A 871 37.87 14.09 35.08
CA GLU A 871 36.85 15.17 35.02
C GLU A 871 37.42 16.54 35.43
#